data_AF-A0A6J1MSN6-F1
#
_entry.id   AF-A0A6J1MSN6-F1
#
_cell.length_a   1.000
_cell.length_b   1.000
_cell.length_c   1.000
_cell.angle_alpha   90.00
_cell.angle_beta   90.00
_cell.angle_gamma   90.00
#
_symmetry.space_group_name_H-M   'P 1'
#
loop_
_entity.id
_entity.type
_entity.pdbx_description
1 polymer ?
#
loop_
_entity_poly.entity_id
_entity_poly.type
_entity_poly.pdbx_seq_one_letter_code
_entity_poly.pdbx_strand_id
1 'polypeptide(L)'
;MVQLLYIIASLHVLLCPFTKVEESFNIQATHDILYHRFNLSEYDHNEFPGVVPRTFVGPLAISVLSAPVVGVLHLCGITKFWMQYVVRLTLALLVIAAWNRLRNALQKQFGNTFSWWFSVISVTQYHFMFYMSRPLPNILALPLVLVAMEGWLLGKHKQFIIMAGASIIIFRSELAMLFGLYLIIDLFFKKIDVGSILKTAVPAGVALVALTVLVDSVFWRRLLWPEAEVFWYNTILNKSSNWGTSPFLWYFYSALPRGLGPSIVLLPIGMYLDRRIVPVVVPAVVYILLFSFLPHKELRFIIYVFPLLNVSSAVTCSYVYIRRTKAPIYELLFWGIVMIMICNIAFCVALTLVAMTNYPGGVAMIRFHKVLKNEPYVHLHISNLAAQTGVTRFTQINDHWTYSKNESLSVDQLQSFTHLLVEAKSKYSPNLKAFMQTHIILDSIESFSQITMNYKLIPPVKIKTKPAIFILERKNFRDSSHSHIDTQKAKEVQYYAEDTEPSQVSVEEIEINNIDLTEELFDEPEIELVVKEDIDVSEAIESVNIITPEEITVTVVNDIDNDSTSLEEMEENLVKTITSKKLADDIKTFTKQERKKRVIAKIKSETRREVVASAKEKLKEIMKRHKHIAEELSDIVSDDVKTEVVQEEDGRGDVPDSELTQNEETVTEEVKQTSITNSAETITELNNPVNNQNINIDSIVEEVIVRLLDRKLYDDKTIPEDIKIEDRLTIQRIVEEILSERMNYTKTENETMDKK
;
A
#
# COMPACT_ATOMS: atom_id res chain seq x y z
N MET A 1 -20.70 -17.22 24.32
CA MET A 1 -20.47 -15.85 23.76
C MET A 1 -19.01 -15.48 23.59
N VAL A 2 -18.15 -15.45 24.63
CA VAL A 2 -16.71 -15.12 24.40
C VAL A 2 -16.04 -16.11 23.43
N GLN A 3 -16.45 -17.39 23.47
CA GLN A 3 -16.13 -18.42 22.46
C GLN A 3 -16.38 -17.97 21.01
N LEU A 4 -17.40 -17.17 20.74
CA LEU A 4 -17.71 -16.70 19.39
C LEU A 4 -16.67 -15.69 18.88
N LEU A 5 -16.11 -14.86 19.78
CA LEU A 5 -14.96 -14.01 19.43
C LEU A 5 -13.74 -14.88 19.12
N TYR A 6 -13.44 -15.90 19.95
CA TYR A 6 -12.32 -16.81 19.68
C TYR A 6 -12.47 -17.51 18.32
N ILE A 7 -13.64 -18.06 18.00
CA ILE A 7 -13.91 -18.74 16.73
C ILE A 7 -13.70 -17.80 15.53
N ILE A 8 -14.27 -16.59 15.57
CA ILE A 8 -14.24 -15.66 14.43
C ILE A 8 -12.88 -14.95 14.31
N ALA A 9 -12.18 -14.69 15.42
CA ALA A 9 -10.79 -14.24 15.40
C ALA A 9 -9.88 -15.29 14.73
N SER A 10 -10.01 -16.57 15.12
CA SER A 10 -9.28 -17.68 14.52
C SER A 10 -9.60 -17.85 13.04
N LEU A 11 -10.87 -17.68 12.63
CA LEU A 11 -11.28 -17.71 11.23
C LEU A 11 -10.63 -16.57 10.42
N HIS A 12 -10.53 -15.35 10.95
CA HIS A 12 -9.82 -14.26 10.28
C HIS A 12 -8.30 -14.50 10.18
N VAL A 13 -7.68 -15.17 11.16
CA VAL A 13 -6.27 -15.60 11.05
C VAL A 13 -6.12 -16.68 9.98
N LEU A 14 -7.02 -17.67 9.95
CA LEU A 14 -6.99 -18.78 8.99
C LEU A 14 -7.18 -18.31 7.54
N LEU A 15 -8.15 -17.43 7.29
CA LEU A 15 -8.48 -16.91 5.96
C LEU A 15 -7.47 -15.87 5.46
N CYS A 16 -6.88 -15.07 6.37
CA CYS A 16 -5.92 -14.02 6.04
C CYS A 16 -4.64 -14.17 6.88
N PRO A 17 -3.81 -15.20 6.65
CA PRO A 17 -2.66 -15.55 7.49
C PRO A 17 -1.48 -14.58 7.36
N PHE A 18 -1.42 -13.85 6.25
CA PHE A 18 -0.36 -12.89 5.94
C PHE A 18 -0.59 -11.49 6.54
N THR A 19 0.51 -10.75 6.67
CA THR A 19 0.64 -9.41 7.24
C THR A 19 0.84 -8.33 6.15
N LYS A 20 0.64 -7.06 6.49
CA LYS A 20 1.05 -5.90 5.65
C LYS A 20 2.33 -5.25 6.15
N VAL A 21 2.90 -4.34 5.35
CA VAL A 21 4.12 -3.56 5.66
C VAL A 21 4.10 -2.88 7.03
N GLU A 22 2.95 -2.45 7.54
CA GLU A 22 2.86 -1.76 8.84
C GLU A 22 2.70 -2.71 10.03
N GLU A 23 2.50 -4.01 9.75
CA GLU A 23 2.60 -5.12 10.71
C GLU A 23 4.03 -5.70 10.73
N SER A 24 4.87 -5.40 9.73
CA SER A 24 6.17 -6.03 9.48
C SER A 24 7.10 -6.01 10.70
N PHE A 25 7.47 -4.83 11.21
CA PHE A 25 8.40 -4.69 12.32
C PHE A 25 8.06 -5.61 13.50
N ASN A 26 6.79 -5.63 13.93
CA ASN A 26 6.40 -6.42 15.09
C ASN A 26 6.38 -7.93 14.79
N ILE A 27 5.96 -8.38 13.59
CA ILE A 27 5.97 -9.81 13.28
C ILE A 27 7.40 -10.34 13.10
N GLN A 28 8.29 -9.53 12.51
CA GLN A 28 9.72 -9.85 12.35
C GLN A 28 10.44 -9.83 13.72
N ALA A 29 10.26 -8.79 14.53
CA ALA A 29 10.78 -8.75 15.90
C ALA A 29 10.28 -9.93 16.76
N THR A 30 9.02 -10.35 16.60
CA THR A 30 8.48 -11.51 17.33
C THR A 30 9.13 -12.82 16.86
N HIS A 31 9.39 -12.97 15.55
CA HIS A 31 10.19 -14.08 15.01
C HIS A 31 11.60 -14.07 15.62
N ASP A 32 12.28 -12.93 15.59
CA ASP A 32 13.71 -12.88 15.90
C ASP A 32 14.00 -13.12 17.38
N ILE A 33 13.11 -12.68 18.28
CA ILE A 33 13.15 -13.02 19.71
C ILE A 33 12.93 -14.53 19.95
N LEU A 34 12.14 -15.22 19.13
CA LEU A 34 11.88 -16.66 19.26
C LEU A 34 13.05 -17.52 18.74
N TYR A 35 13.62 -17.15 17.58
CA TYR A 35 14.65 -17.93 16.89
C TYR A 35 16.08 -17.45 17.20
N HIS A 36 16.42 -16.19 16.93
CA HIS A 36 17.77 -15.64 17.10
C HIS A 36 18.09 -15.29 18.57
N ARG A 37 17.05 -14.97 19.37
CA ARG A 37 17.09 -14.79 20.84
C ARG A 37 18.07 -13.70 21.31
N PHE A 38 19.34 -14.06 21.54
CA PHE A 38 20.41 -13.16 21.97
C PHE A 38 21.37 -12.78 20.85
N ASN A 39 21.28 -13.41 19.67
CA ASN A 39 22.05 -13.03 18.49
C ASN A 39 21.44 -11.78 17.84
N LEU A 40 21.63 -10.63 18.50
CA LEU A 40 21.09 -9.33 18.09
C LEU A 40 21.61 -8.86 16.73
N SER A 41 22.66 -9.49 16.18
CA SER A 41 23.21 -9.23 14.85
C SER A 41 22.22 -9.59 13.74
N GLU A 42 21.55 -10.73 13.87
CA GLU A 42 20.73 -11.35 12.82
C GLU A 42 19.32 -10.76 12.68
N TYR A 43 18.92 -9.83 13.55
CA TYR A 43 17.56 -9.28 13.60
C TYR A 43 17.20 -8.42 12.37
N ASP A 44 15.95 -8.51 11.91
CA ASP A 44 15.46 -7.88 10.67
C ASP A 44 15.54 -6.34 10.68
N HIS A 45 15.50 -5.70 11.86
CA HIS A 45 15.55 -4.24 11.99
C HIS A 45 16.97 -3.65 11.85
N ASN A 46 18.03 -4.47 11.85
CA ASN A 46 19.37 -3.99 11.52
C ASN A 46 19.51 -3.79 9.99
N GLU A 47 18.93 -4.70 9.21
CA GLU A 47 18.90 -4.65 7.74
C GLU A 47 17.81 -3.68 7.25
N PHE A 48 16.65 -3.66 7.92
CA PHE A 48 15.48 -2.85 7.57
C PHE A 48 14.94 -2.07 8.80
N PRO A 49 15.65 -1.04 9.30
CA PRO A 49 15.23 -0.26 10.48
C PRO A 49 13.93 0.54 10.28
N GLY A 50 13.55 0.81 9.03
CA GLY A 50 12.45 1.70 8.69
C GLY A 50 12.76 3.18 9.00
N VAL A 51 11.76 4.05 8.84
CA VAL A 51 11.94 5.51 8.94
C VAL A 51 12.07 6.01 10.39
N VAL A 52 11.51 5.28 11.36
CA VAL A 52 11.49 5.67 12.78
C VAL A 52 11.45 4.40 13.65
N PRO A 53 12.24 4.31 14.74
CA PRO A 53 12.25 3.13 15.60
C PRO A 53 10.89 2.82 16.22
N ARG A 54 10.74 1.56 16.63
CA ARG A 54 9.53 0.99 17.23
C ARG A 54 9.93 0.16 18.45
N THR A 55 9.03 0.03 19.42
CA THR A 55 9.31 -0.70 20.67
C THR A 55 9.28 -2.21 20.48
N PHE A 56 10.27 -2.88 21.06
CA PHE A 56 10.35 -4.32 21.23
C PHE A 56 9.53 -4.83 22.42
N VAL A 57 9.08 -3.96 23.34
CA VAL A 57 8.29 -4.37 24.53
C VAL A 57 7.02 -5.14 24.14
N GLY A 58 6.36 -4.74 23.04
CA GLY A 58 5.22 -5.46 22.47
C GLY A 58 5.57 -6.83 21.90
N PRO A 59 6.44 -6.91 20.88
CA PRO A 59 6.97 -8.17 20.35
C PRO A 59 7.47 -9.13 21.44
N LEU A 60 8.28 -8.65 22.39
CA LEU A 60 8.81 -9.43 23.52
C LEU A 60 7.71 -10.05 24.37
N ALA A 61 6.66 -9.30 24.71
CA ALA A 61 5.52 -9.84 25.46
C ALA A 61 4.79 -10.94 24.67
N ILE A 62 4.63 -10.79 23.34
CA ILE A 62 4.01 -11.82 22.50
C ILE A 62 4.93 -13.04 22.32
N SER A 63 6.24 -12.85 22.14
CA SER A 63 7.22 -13.94 22.08
C SER A 63 7.23 -14.75 23.36
N VAL A 64 7.33 -14.13 24.55
CA VAL A 64 7.32 -14.83 25.84
C VAL A 64 6.04 -15.64 26.05
N LEU A 65 4.88 -15.10 25.66
CA LEU A 65 3.58 -15.78 25.81
C LEU A 65 3.34 -16.87 24.76
N SER A 66 3.97 -16.81 23.59
CA SER A 66 3.84 -17.82 22.52
C SER A 66 4.94 -18.89 22.58
N ALA A 67 6.10 -18.59 23.16
CA ALA A 67 7.28 -19.48 23.22
C ALA A 67 7.00 -20.91 23.72
N PRO A 68 6.16 -21.17 24.74
CA PRO A 68 5.87 -22.55 25.16
C PRO A 68 5.16 -23.37 24.07
N VAL A 69 4.24 -22.75 23.33
CA VAL A 69 3.50 -23.40 22.25
C VAL A 69 4.38 -23.54 21.01
N VAL A 70 5.10 -22.48 20.64
CA VAL A 70 6.08 -22.50 19.53
C VAL A 70 7.14 -23.56 19.76
N GLY A 71 7.67 -23.69 20.97
CA GLY A 71 8.67 -24.71 21.33
C GLY A 71 8.14 -26.14 21.16
N VAL A 72 6.93 -26.44 21.64
CA VAL A 72 6.30 -27.76 21.44
C VAL A 72 6.09 -28.07 19.95
N LEU A 73 5.53 -27.13 19.18
CA LEU A 73 5.30 -27.35 17.75
C LEU A 73 6.61 -27.50 16.96
N HIS A 74 7.66 -26.77 17.34
CA HIS A 74 9.00 -26.88 16.74
C HIS A 74 9.65 -28.24 17.06
N LEU A 75 9.48 -28.77 18.27
CA LEU A 75 9.90 -30.14 18.62
C LEU A 75 9.12 -31.21 17.84
N CYS A 76 7.87 -30.94 17.46
CA CYS A 76 7.08 -31.77 16.56
C CYS A 76 7.43 -31.59 15.06
N GLY A 77 8.50 -30.87 14.71
CA GLY A 77 8.94 -30.69 13.31
C GLY A 77 8.01 -29.81 12.45
N ILE A 78 7.13 -29.02 13.08
CA ILE A 78 6.15 -28.19 12.36
C ILE A 78 6.84 -26.93 11.81
N THR A 79 6.57 -26.59 10.55
CA THR A 79 7.27 -25.51 9.83
C THR A 79 7.06 -24.13 10.44
N LYS A 80 8.06 -23.25 10.27
CA LYS A 80 8.09 -21.86 10.78
C LYS A 80 6.81 -21.08 10.48
N PHE A 81 6.19 -21.32 9.33
CA PHE A 81 4.95 -20.66 8.91
C PHE A 81 3.78 -20.84 9.90
N TRP A 82 3.65 -22.01 10.55
CA TRP A 82 2.59 -22.22 11.55
C TRP A 82 2.81 -21.40 12.82
N MET A 83 4.05 -21.04 13.16
CA MET A 83 4.35 -20.22 14.33
C MET A 83 3.81 -18.79 14.18
N GLN A 84 3.68 -18.28 12.94
CA GLN A 84 3.00 -17.01 12.66
C GLN A 84 1.52 -17.05 13.07
N TYR A 85 0.84 -18.20 12.91
CA TYR A 85 -0.54 -18.37 13.39
C TYR A 85 -0.57 -18.35 14.92
N VAL A 86 0.35 -19.05 15.60
CA VAL A 86 0.44 -19.06 17.07
C VAL A 86 0.66 -17.65 17.62
N VAL A 87 1.62 -16.90 17.08
CA VAL A 87 1.90 -15.50 17.44
C VAL A 87 0.67 -14.61 17.29
N ARG A 88 -0.01 -14.68 16.14
CA ARG A 88 -1.20 -13.88 15.84
C ARG A 88 -2.43 -14.27 16.66
N LEU A 89 -2.58 -15.56 16.97
CA LEU A 89 -3.58 -16.07 17.89
C LEU A 89 -3.29 -15.61 19.32
N THR A 90 -2.04 -15.64 19.81
CA THR A 90 -1.65 -15.14 21.14
C THR A 90 -1.99 -13.66 21.32
N LEU A 91 -1.81 -12.84 20.28
CA LEU A 91 -2.26 -11.43 20.30
C LEU A 91 -3.79 -11.30 20.41
N ALA A 92 -4.56 -12.05 19.60
CA ALA A 92 -6.02 -12.11 19.72
C ALA A 92 -6.44 -12.64 21.11
N LEU A 93 -5.66 -13.57 21.65
CA LEU A 93 -5.60 -14.04 23.04
C LEU A 93 -5.85 -12.90 24.03
N LEU A 94 -4.87 -11.99 24.07
CA LEU A 94 -4.82 -10.83 24.95
C LEU A 94 -5.93 -9.82 24.67
N VAL A 95 -6.24 -9.56 23.39
CA VAL A 95 -7.28 -8.60 23.01
C VAL A 95 -8.66 -9.06 23.50
N ILE A 96 -9.05 -10.33 23.31
CA ILE A 96 -10.38 -10.77 23.79
C ILE A 96 -10.38 -10.95 25.30
N ALA A 97 -9.26 -11.29 25.94
CA ALA A 97 -9.16 -11.33 27.40
C ALA A 97 -9.42 -9.93 28.00
N ALA A 98 -8.78 -8.89 27.48
CA ALA A 98 -8.99 -7.51 27.88
C ALA A 98 -10.41 -7.01 27.53
N TRP A 99 -10.92 -7.31 26.32
CA TRP A 99 -12.29 -6.98 25.91
C TRP A 99 -13.35 -7.69 26.78
N ASN A 100 -13.11 -8.93 27.21
CA ASN A 100 -13.99 -9.67 28.12
C ASN A 100 -14.02 -9.02 29.51
N ARG A 101 -12.90 -8.48 30.01
CA ARG A 101 -12.87 -7.69 31.26
C ARG A 101 -13.74 -6.43 31.12
N LEU A 102 -13.60 -5.67 30.03
CA LEU A 102 -14.43 -4.50 29.72
C LEU A 102 -15.92 -4.88 29.61
N ARG A 103 -16.25 -5.93 28.84
CA ARG A 103 -17.60 -6.51 28.72
C ARG A 103 -18.20 -6.84 30.09
N ASN A 104 -17.41 -7.42 31.00
CA ASN A 104 -17.89 -7.82 32.33
C ASN A 104 -18.04 -6.63 33.29
N ALA A 105 -17.26 -5.56 33.12
CA ALA A 105 -17.51 -4.28 33.81
C ALA A 105 -18.83 -3.65 33.34
N LEU A 106 -19.06 -3.58 32.03
CA LEU A 106 -20.31 -3.07 31.43
C LEU A 106 -21.52 -3.96 31.79
N GLN A 107 -21.36 -5.28 31.84
CA GLN A 107 -22.43 -6.22 32.24
C GLN A 107 -22.93 -5.96 33.66
N LYS A 108 -22.08 -5.47 34.58
CA LYS A 108 -22.49 -5.07 35.94
C LYS A 108 -23.34 -3.79 35.96
N GLN A 109 -23.19 -2.91 34.97
CA GLN A 109 -23.93 -1.64 34.87
C GLN A 109 -25.23 -1.76 34.06
N PHE A 110 -25.22 -2.55 32.98
CA PHE A 110 -26.31 -2.65 32.00
C PHE A 110 -26.99 -4.03 31.93
N GLY A 111 -26.52 -5.00 32.71
CA GLY A 111 -27.11 -6.34 32.82
C GLY A 111 -26.73 -7.31 31.70
N ASN A 112 -27.26 -8.54 31.78
CA ASN A 112 -26.91 -9.64 30.89
C ASN A 112 -27.31 -9.35 29.44
N THR A 113 -28.56 -8.91 29.19
CA THR A 113 -29.12 -8.65 27.86
C THR A 113 -28.28 -7.67 27.02
N PHE A 114 -27.82 -6.58 27.64
CA PHE A 114 -26.86 -5.66 27.03
C PHE A 114 -25.58 -6.40 26.61
N SER A 115 -25.05 -7.23 27.50
CA SER A 115 -23.78 -7.94 27.29
C SER A 115 -23.85 -9.01 26.19
N TRP A 116 -25.05 -9.52 25.88
CA TRP A 116 -25.28 -10.32 24.66
C TRP A 116 -25.19 -9.45 23.41
N TRP A 117 -25.95 -8.36 23.32
CA TRP A 117 -25.94 -7.46 22.16
C TRP A 117 -24.57 -6.82 21.91
N PHE A 118 -23.87 -6.40 22.95
CA PHE A 118 -22.49 -5.90 22.88
C PHE A 118 -21.53 -6.93 22.27
N SER A 119 -21.73 -8.21 22.57
CA SER A 119 -20.95 -9.31 21.98
C SER A 119 -21.32 -9.51 20.50
N VAL A 120 -22.60 -9.54 20.15
CA VAL A 120 -23.06 -9.74 18.76
C VAL A 120 -22.62 -8.58 17.85
N ILE A 121 -22.75 -7.33 18.30
CA ILE A 121 -22.33 -6.16 17.53
C ILE A 121 -20.81 -6.17 17.30
N SER A 122 -20.01 -6.41 18.36
CA SER A 122 -18.55 -6.45 18.23
C SER A 122 -18.05 -7.59 17.35
N VAL A 123 -18.73 -8.75 17.37
CA VAL A 123 -18.42 -9.91 16.52
C VAL A 123 -18.79 -9.69 15.05
N THR A 124 -19.90 -8.99 14.78
CA THR A 124 -20.38 -8.77 13.41
C THR A 124 -19.70 -7.58 12.70
N GLN A 125 -18.77 -6.90 13.38
CA GLN A 125 -17.97 -5.81 12.83
C GLN A 125 -16.60 -6.30 12.35
N TYR A 126 -16.42 -6.30 11.03
CA TYR A 126 -15.19 -6.72 10.36
C TYR A 126 -13.91 -6.13 10.95
N HIS A 127 -13.81 -4.80 11.04
CA HIS A 127 -12.53 -4.16 11.34
C HIS A 127 -12.01 -4.50 12.74
N PHE A 128 -12.89 -4.60 13.74
CA PHE A 128 -12.48 -5.00 15.09
C PHE A 128 -11.99 -6.45 15.11
N MET A 129 -12.79 -7.38 14.55
CA MET A 129 -12.46 -8.81 14.55
C MET A 129 -11.28 -9.19 13.64
N PHE A 130 -11.05 -8.43 12.56
CA PHE A 130 -9.94 -8.65 11.64
C PHE A 130 -8.61 -8.14 12.22
N TYR A 131 -8.58 -6.93 12.78
CA TYR A 131 -7.34 -6.34 13.29
C TYR A 131 -6.89 -6.92 14.63
N MET A 132 -7.77 -7.51 15.46
CA MET A 132 -7.38 -8.03 16.79
C MET A 132 -6.27 -9.08 16.80
N SER A 133 -5.99 -9.69 15.64
CA SER A 133 -4.94 -10.70 15.43
C SER A 133 -3.71 -10.17 14.67
N ARG A 134 -3.69 -8.88 14.32
CA ARG A 134 -2.66 -8.27 13.47
C ARG A 134 -1.68 -7.48 14.34
N PRO A 135 -0.37 -7.73 14.26
CA PRO A 135 0.63 -7.09 15.11
C PRO A 135 0.93 -5.65 14.65
N LEU A 136 -0.10 -4.81 14.58
CA LEU A 136 0.03 -3.36 14.53
C LEU A 136 0.35 -2.84 15.94
N PRO A 137 1.15 -1.77 16.12
CA PRO A 137 1.38 -1.18 17.44
C PRO A 137 0.09 -0.76 18.16
N ASN A 138 -0.94 -0.31 17.41
CA ASN A 138 -2.26 0.02 17.96
C ASN A 138 -2.96 -1.19 18.59
N ILE A 139 -2.72 -2.40 18.07
CA ILE A 139 -3.33 -3.65 18.56
C ILE A 139 -2.51 -4.24 19.71
N LEU A 140 -1.19 -4.00 19.75
CA LEU A 140 -0.36 -4.26 20.94
C LEU A 140 -0.73 -3.32 22.11
N ALA A 141 -1.09 -2.07 21.82
CA ALA A 141 -1.62 -1.13 22.82
C ALA A 141 -3.07 -1.45 23.25
N LEU A 142 -3.89 -2.03 22.39
CA LEU A 142 -5.33 -2.23 22.61
C LEU A 142 -5.69 -3.01 23.91
N PRO A 143 -5.00 -4.11 24.30
CA PRO A 143 -5.24 -4.76 25.58
C PRO A 143 -5.07 -3.81 26.79
N LEU A 144 -4.02 -2.99 26.80
CA LEU A 144 -3.77 -1.99 27.85
C LEU A 144 -4.89 -0.94 27.87
N VAL A 145 -5.32 -0.47 26.68
CA VAL A 145 -6.42 0.50 26.54
C VAL A 145 -7.73 -0.06 27.11
N LEU A 146 -8.06 -1.31 26.81
CA LEU A 146 -9.30 -1.95 27.29
C LEU A 146 -9.27 -2.21 28.81
N VAL A 147 -8.10 -2.54 29.37
CA VAL A 147 -7.91 -2.69 30.83
C VAL A 147 -7.88 -1.34 31.55
N ALA A 148 -7.40 -0.27 30.90
CA ALA A 148 -7.53 1.10 31.40
C ALA A 148 -9.01 1.51 31.47
N MET A 149 -9.79 1.27 30.40
CA MET A 149 -11.23 1.57 30.37
C MET A 149 -12.04 0.72 31.35
N GLU A 150 -11.69 -0.56 31.59
CA GLU A 150 -12.23 -1.35 32.71
C GLU A 150 -11.92 -0.68 34.06
N GLY A 151 -10.69 -0.18 34.24
CA GLY A 151 -10.26 0.54 35.44
C GLY A 151 -11.10 1.80 35.69
N TRP A 152 -11.29 2.63 34.66
CA TRP A 152 -12.09 3.86 34.72
C TRP A 152 -13.57 3.58 35.03
N LEU A 153 -14.20 2.64 34.32
CA LEU A 153 -15.60 2.25 34.53
C LEU A 153 -15.88 1.64 35.92
N LEU A 154 -14.85 1.12 36.59
CA LEU A 154 -14.93 0.55 37.94
C LEU A 154 -14.39 1.47 39.04
N GLY A 155 -14.02 2.73 38.74
CA GLY A 155 -13.44 3.66 39.73
C GLY A 155 -12.05 3.25 40.24
N LYS A 156 -11.36 2.33 39.57
CA LYS A 156 -10.02 1.86 39.95
C LYS A 156 -8.95 2.80 39.38
N HIS A 157 -8.90 4.03 39.89
CA HIS A 157 -8.08 5.11 39.33
C HIS A 157 -6.59 4.75 39.18
N LYS A 158 -6.00 3.95 40.09
CA LYS A 158 -4.63 3.43 39.92
C LYS A 158 -4.46 2.49 38.72
N GLN A 159 -5.42 1.58 38.48
CA GLN A 159 -5.42 0.69 37.30
C GLN A 159 -5.55 1.50 36.01
N PHE A 160 -6.43 2.52 36.01
CA PHE A 160 -6.60 3.44 34.88
C PHE A 160 -5.29 4.18 34.55
N ILE A 161 -4.70 4.89 35.53
CA ILE A 161 -3.50 5.71 35.32
C ILE A 161 -2.31 4.87 34.82
N ILE A 162 -2.04 3.72 35.44
CA ILE A 162 -0.89 2.87 35.07
C ILE A 162 -1.08 2.27 33.67
N MET A 163 -2.27 1.77 33.33
CA MET A 163 -2.51 1.13 32.03
C MET A 163 -2.61 2.14 30.89
N ALA A 164 -3.22 3.31 31.13
CA ALA A 164 -3.21 4.43 30.20
C ALA A 164 -1.77 4.90 29.95
N GLY A 165 -1.01 5.17 31.03
CA GLY A 165 0.39 5.56 30.97
C GLY A 165 1.25 4.57 30.19
N ALA A 166 1.09 3.25 30.43
CA ALA A 166 1.80 2.22 29.69
C ALA A 166 1.49 2.25 28.19
N SER A 167 0.22 2.40 27.80
CA SER A 167 -0.15 2.49 26.38
C SER A 167 0.37 3.76 25.69
N ILE A 168 0.42 4.89 26.42
CA ILE A 168 0.93 6.18 25.92
C ILE A 168 2.46 6.15 25.77
N ILE A 169 3.19 5.73 26.82
CA ILE A 169 4.65 5.86 26.92
C ILE A 169 5.39 4.83 26.06
N ILE A 170 4.86 3.60 25.98
CA ILE A 170 5.54 2.48 25.30
C ILE A 170 5.15 2.43 23.82
N PHE A 171 3.88 2.63 23.49
CA PHE A 171 3.35 2.29 22.15
C PHE A 171 2.90 3.45 21.28
N ARG A 172 2.10 4.36 21.85
CA ARG A 172 1.14 5.19 21.10
C ARG A 172 0.77 6.47 21.85
N SER A 173 1.57 7.51 21.65
CA SER A 173 1.44 8.82 22.30
C SER A 173 0.09 9.51 22.02
N GLU A 174 -0.59 9.22 20.90
CA GLU A 174 -1.90 9.80 20.56
C GLU A 174 -2.99 9.45 21.58
N LEU A 175 -2.83 8.34 22.31
CA LEU A 175 -3.75 7.90 23.36
C LEU A 175 -3.86 8.90 24.52
N ALA A 176 -2.89 9.81 24.66
CA ALA A 176 -2.97 10.93 25.61
C ALA A 176 -4.20 11.82 25.35
N MET A 177 -4.63 11.98 24.08
CA MET A 177 -5.86 12.71 23.75
C MET A 177 -7.11 11.96 24.26
N LEU A 178 -7.19 10.64 24.07
CA LEU A 178 -8.34 9.84 24.50
C LEU A 178 -8.43 9.78 26.02
N PHE A 179 -7.33 9.45 26.71
CA PHE A 179 -7.29 9.32 28.17
C PHE A 179 -7.33 10.66 28.89
N GLY A 180 -6.77 11.72 28.31
CA GLY A 180 -6.88 13.08 28.82
C GLY A 180 -8.34 13.52 28.97
N LEU A 181 -9.20 13.21 28.00
CA LEU A 181 -10.64 13.51 28.08
C LEU A 181 -11.34 12.78 29.24
N TYR A 182 -11.04 11.50 29.47
CA TYR A 182 -11.58 10.75 30.62
C TYR A 182 -11.04 11.24 31.96
N LEU A 183 -9.76 11.64 32.02
CA LEU A 183 -9.14 12.21 33.21
C LEU A 183 -9.72 13.59 33.54
N ILE A 184 -9.97 14.44 32.54
CA ILE A 184 -10.64 15.73 32.69
C ILE A 184 -12.06 15.55 33.23
N ILE A 185 -12.81 14.55 32.76
CA ILE A 185 -14.13 14.21 33.30
C ILE A 185 -14.05 13.82 34.79
N ASP A 186 -13.11 12.96 35.16
CA ASP A 186 -12.95 12.52 36.56
C ASP A 186 -12.48 13.64 37.49
N LEU A 187 -11.65 14.57 37.00
CA LEU A 187 -11.25 15.80 37.69
C LEU A 187 -12.43 16.78 37.85
N PHE A 188 -13.19 17.02 36.78
CA PHE A 188 -14.34 17.94 36.78
C PHE A 188 -15.42 17.48 37.76
N PHE A 189 -15.72 16.17 37.80
CA PHE A 189 -16.63 15.57 38.77
C PHE A 189 -15.97 15.27 40.14
N LYS A 190 -14.73 15.72 40.38
CA LYS A 190 -13.97 15.56 41.63
C LYS A 190 -13.89 14.12 42.16
N LYS A 191 -13.88 13.13 41.26
CA LYS A 191 -13.67 11.71 41.64
C LYS A 191 -12.24 11.42 42.06
N ILE A 192 -11.29 12.18 41.51
CA ILE A 192 -9.85 12.08 41.80
C ILE A 192 -9.31 13.48 42.07
N ASP A 193 -8.42 13.59 43.04
CA ASP A 193 -7.60 14.78 43.28
C ASP A 193 -6.32 14.77 42.42
N VAL A 194 -5.86 15.96 42.02
CA VAL A 194 -4.64 16.19 41.23
C VAL A 194 -3.41 15.64 41.94
N GLY A 195 -3.29 15.84 43.26
CA GLY A 195 -2.19 15.30 44.06
C GLY A 195 -2.19 13.77 44.10
N SER A 196 -3.36 13.14 44.09
CA SER A 196 -3.53 11.68 44.02
C SER A 196 -3.21 11.11 42.63
N ILE A 197 -3.51 11.85 41.56
CA ILE A 197 -3.05 11.53 40.20
C ILE A 197 -1.53 11.60 40.14
N LEU A 198 -0.92 12.73 40.54
CA LEU A 198 0.53 12.95 40.44
C LEU A 198 1.34 11.90 41.21
N LYS A 199 0.93 11.57 42.44
CA LYS A 199 1.51 10.49 43.27
C LYS A 199 1.45 9.10 42.64
N THR A 200 0.58 8.88 41.66
CA THR A 200 0.47 7.60 40.93
C THR A 200 1.17 7.68 39.56
N ALA A 201 0.95 8.78 38.84
CA ALA A 201 1.39 8.99 37.47
C ALA A 201 2.89 9.24 37.34
N VAL A 202 3.53 9.97 38.26
CA VAL A 202 4.98 10.25 38.19
C VAL A 202 5.80 8.99 38.45
N PRO A 203 5.61 8.21 39.54
CA PRO A 203 6.37 6.99 39.75
C PRO A 203 6.12 5.92 38.66
N ALA A 204 4.86 5.79 38.20
CA ALA A 204 4.53 4.90 37.09
C ALA A 204 5.18 5.36 35.77
N GLY A 205 5.14 6.65 35.47
CA GLY A 205 5.74 7.23 34.26
C GLY A 205 7.25 7.01 34.22
N VAL A 206 7.96 7.31 35.31
CA VAL A 206 9.41 7.05 35.42
C VAL A 206 9.72 5.56 35.24
N ALA A 207 8.96 4.67 35.88
CA ALA A 207 9.17 3.22 35.73
C ALA A 207 8.87 2.70 34.31
N LEU A 208 7.89 3.28 33.61
CA LEU A 208 7.53 2.91 32.23
C LEU A 208 8.52 3.47 31.19
N VAL A 209 9.02 4.68 31.39
CA VAL A 209 10.10 5.25 30.57
C VAL A 209 11.38 4.43 30.78
N ALA A 210 11.75 4.12 32.03
CA ALA A 210 12.88 3.24 32.32
C ALA A 210 12.72 1.86 31.67
N LEU A 211 11.54 1.24 31.74
CA LEU A 211 11.27 -0.05 31.10
C LEU A 211 11.45 0.01 29.57
N THR A 212 10.85 0.97 28.88
CA THR A 212 10.94 1.05 27.42
C THR A 212 12.37 1.41 26.99
N VAL A 213 13.03 2.36 27.66
CA VAL A 213 14.43 2.73 27.36
C VAL A 213 15.37 1.55 27.56
N LEU A 214 15.28 0.82 28.68
CA LEU A 214 16.16 -0.32 28.95
C LEU A 214 15.95 -1.47 27.96
N VAL A 215 14.70 -1.82 27.65
CA VAL A 215 14.40 -2.90 26.68
C VAL A 215 14.79 -2.49 25.27
N ASP A 216 14.34 -1.32 24.82
CA ASP A 216 14.49 -0.90 23.43
C ASP A 216 15.96 -0.54 23.11
N SER A 217 16.72 0.04 24.05
CA SER A 217 18.13 0.36 23.82
C SER A 217 19.02 -0.88 23.69
N VAL A 218 18.64 -2.02 24.26
CA VAL A 218 19.33 -3.30 24.06
C VAL A 218 19.12 -3.81 22.63
N PHE A 219 17.86 -3.90 22.17
CA PHE A 219 17.56 -4.39 20.82
C PHE A 219 18.02 -3.44 19.71
N TRP A 220 17.91 -2.12 19.91
CA TRP A 220 18.39 -1.10 18.96
C TRP A 220 19.88 -0.77 19.10
N ARG A 221 20.59 -1.35 20.08
CA ARG A 221 22.03 -1.19 20.33
C ARG A 221 22.52 0.26 20.52
N ARG A 222 21.62 1.21 20.75
CA ARG A 222 21.85 2.63 21.06
C ARG A 222 20.85 3.11 22.10
N LEU A 223 21.21 4.06 22.95
CA LEU A 223 20.29 4.62 23.95
C LEU A 223 19.13 5.37 23.26
N LEU A 224 17.90 4.90 23.41
CA LEU A 224 16.72 5.53 22.82
C LEU A 224 15.40 5.30 23.58
N TRP A 225 14.40 6.10 23.25
CA TRP A 225 12.98 5.90 23.61
C TRP A 225 12.16 5.97 22.31
N PRO A 226 11.64 4.84 21.77
CA PRO A 226 11.10 4.82 20.42
C PRO A 226 9.93 5.79 20.22
N GLU A 227 8.99 5.82 21.16
CA GLU A 227 7.78 6.65 21.02
C GLU A 227 8.07 8.15 21.17
N ALA A 228 9.18 8.54 21.82
CA ALA A 228 9.63 9.94 21.83
C ALA A 228 10.22 10.35 20.46
N GLU A 229 11.01 9.49 19.81
CA GLU A 229 11.46 9.72 18.43
C GLU A 229 10.27 9.76 17.44
N VAL A 230 9.27 8.89 17.63
CA VAL A 230 8.01 8.89 16.87
C VAL A 230 7.22 10.19 17.07
N PHE A 231 7.07 10.65 18.31
CA PHE A 231 6.38 11.90 18.61
C PHE A 231 7.11 13.12 18.01
N TRP A 232 8.43 13.19 18.17
CA TRP A 232 9.25 14.26 17.59
C TRP A 232 9.14 14.31 16.06
N TYR A 233 9.30 13.17 15.39
CA TYR A 233 9.25 13.09 13.93
C TYR A 233 7.86 13.45 13.34
N ASN A 234 6.78 12.98 13.97
CA ASN A 234 5.44 13.15 13.41
C ASN A 234 4.75 14.45 13.83
N THR A 235 4.93 14.88 15.09
CA THR A 235 4.23 16.03 15.67
C THR A 235 5.05 17.32 15.61
N ILE A 236 6.38 17.25 15.83
CA ILE A 236 7.23 18.45 15.90
C ILE A 236 7.85 18.77 14.53
N LEU A 237 8.42 17.78 13.84
CA LEU A 237 8.90 17.94 12.45
C LEU A 237 7.77 17.91 11.40
N ASN A 238 6.52 17.67 11.83
CA ASN A 238 5.29 17.62 11.01
C ASN A 238 5.37 16.73 9.75
N LYS A 239 6.26 15.72 9.72
CA LYS A 239 6.46 14.83 8.56
C LYS A 239 5.31 13.84 8.34
N SER A 240 4.25 13.90 9.14
CA SER A 240 3.05 13.07 9.02
C SER A 240 2.37 13.19 7.64
N SER A 241 2.43 14.36 7.00
CA SER A 241 1.85 14.63 5.68
C SER A 241 2.47 13.82 4.53
N ASN A 242 3.73 13.37 4.68
CA ASN A 242 4.44 12.58 3.67
C ASN A 242 3.76 11.24 3.37
N TRP A 243 2.97 10.71 4.33
CA TRP A 243 2.21 9.46 4.20
C TRP A 243 0.83 9.67 3.55
N GLY A 244 0.62 10.81 2.88
CA GLY A 244 -0.62 11.17 2.20
C GLY A 244 -1.64 11.82 3.12
N THR A 245 -2.32 12.85 2.60
CA THR A 245 -3.29 13.67 3.33
C THR A 245 -4.73 13.34 2.96
N SER A 246 -5.68 13.57 3.88
CA SER A 246 -7.11 13.37 3.60
C SER A 246 -8.02 14.38 4.32
N PRO A 247 -9.23 14.65 3.79
CA PRO A 247 -10.11 15.70 4.31
C PRO A 247 -10.47 15.56 5.80
N PHE A 248 -10.73 16.69 6.46
CA PHE A 248 -11.07 16.73 7.89
C PHE A 248 -12.16 15.71 8.29
N LEU A 249 -13.26 15.62 7.54
CA LEU A 249 -14.39 14.72 7.83
C LEU A 249 -14.18 13.25 7.43
N TRP A 250 -13.00 12.85 6.95
CA TRP A 250 -12.74 11.48 6.44
C TRP A 250 -13.09 10.38 7.45
N TYR A 251 -12.86 10.62 8.75
CA TYR A 251 -13.26 9.67 9.78
C TYR A 251 -14.78 9.44 9.85
N PHE A 252 -15.59 10.48 9.57
CA PHE A 252 -17.05 10.42 9.67
C PHE A 252 -17.72 9.83 8.42
N TYR A 253 -17.30 10.23 7.21
CA TYR A 253 -17.90 9.69 5.99
C TYR A 253 -17.24 8.39 5.49
N SER A 254 -16.02 8.07 5.93
CA SER A 254 -15.27 6.92 5.41
C SER A 254 -14.84 5.92 6.47
N ALA A 255 -14.23 6.34 7.59
CA ALA A 255 -13.68 5.39 8.55
C ALA A 255 -14.75 4.74 9.45
N LEU A 256 -15.66 5.54 10.04
CA LEU A 256 -16.71 5.02 10.93
C LEU A 256 -17.73 4.12 10.22
N PRO A 257 -18.25 4.45 9.01
CA PRO A 257 -19.17 3.55 8.30
C PRO A 257 -18.51 2.22 7.89
N ARG A 258 -17.21 2.24 7.59
CA ARG A 258 -16.43 1.01 7.37
C ARG A 258 -16.19 0.25 8.69
N GLY A 259 -15.75 0.93 9.74
CA GLY A 259 -15.38 0.35 11.03
C GLY A 259 -16.55 -0.32 11.75
N LEU A 260 -17.66 0.40 11.91
CA LEU A 260 -18.85 -0.04 12.65
C LEU A 260 -19.92 -0.72 11.75
N GLY A 261 -19.78 -0.60 10.43
CA GLY A 261 -20.78 -1.08 9.48
C GLY A 261 -22.16 -0.40 9.65
N PRO A 262 -23.23 -1.02 9.11
CA PRO A 262 -24.62 -0.61 9.31
C PRO A 262 -25.02 -0.31 10.77
N SER A 263 -24.40 -0.96 11.76
CA SER A 263 -24.68 -0.71 13.19
C SER A 263 -24.31 0.70 13.72
N ILE A 264 -23.68 1.55 12.90
CA ILE A 264 -23.46 2.99 13.19
C ILE A 264 -24.77 3.76 13.42
N VAL A 265 -25.87 3.39 12.75
CA VAL A 265 -27.18 4.09 12.84
C VAL A 265 -27.77 4.02 14.26
N LEU A 266 -27.41 2.99 15.03
CA LEU A 266 -27.88 2.77 16.40
C LEU A 266 -27.15 3.64 17.45
N LEU A 267 -26.03 4.28 17.06
CA LEU A 267 -25.15 5.07 17.94
C LEU A 267 -25.81 6.35 18.48
N PRO A 268 -26.41 7.26 17.67
CA PRO A 268 -27.10 8.43 18.21
C PRO A 268 -28.35 8.04 19.03
N ILE A 269 -29.04 6.97 18.63
CA ILE A 269 -30.24 6.48 19.30
C ILE A 269 -29.90 6.03 20.74
N GLY A 270 -28.78 5.33 20.94
CA GLY A 270 -28.38 4.85 22.27
C GLY A 270 -28.07 5.99 23.25
N MET A 271 -27.38 7.05 22.78
CA MET A 271 -27.08 8.24 23.59
C MET A 271 -28.33 9.04 23.96
N TYR A 272 -29.38 8.99 23.14
CA TYR A 272 -30.68 9.58 23.45
C TYR A 272 -31.48 8.73 24.44
N LEU A 273 -31.45 7.41 24.30
CA LEU A 273 -32.20 6.47 25.15
C LEU A 273 -31.62 6.32 26.58
N ASP A 274 -30.30 6.37 26.74
CA ASP A 274 -29.65 6.26 28.06
C ASP A 274 -28.55 7.31 28.24
N ARG A 275 -28.83 8.34 29.03
CA ARG A 275 -27.86 9.41 29.29
C ARG A 275 -26.64 8.94 30.10
N ARG A 276 -26.67 7.74 30.69
CA ARG A 276 -25.56 7.17 31.48
C ARG A 276 -24.36 6.74 30.64
N ILE A 277 -24.55 6.47 29.34
CA ILE A 277 -23.44 6.14 28.43
C ILE A 277 -22.79 7.37 27.78
N VAL A 278 -23.39 8.56 27.90
CA VAL A 278 -22.85 9.80 27.31
C VAL A 278 -21.42 10.10 27.79
N PRO A 279 -21.04 9.95 29.08
CA PRO A 279 -19.66 10.08 29.53
C PRO A 279 -18.68 9.04 28.96
N VAL A 280 -19.17 7.92 28.41
CA VAL A 280 -18.36 6.90 27.73
C VAL A 280 -18.20 7.21 26.24
N VAL A 281 -19.29 7.63 25.58
CA VAL A 281 -19.33 7.77 24.12
C VAL A 281 -18.84 9.14 23.65
N VAL A 282 -19.09 10.22 24.40
CA VAL A 282 -18.68 11.57 23.98
C VAL A 282 -17.16 11.73 23.90
N PRO A 283 -16.33 11.30 24.88
CA PRO A 283 -14.88 11.36 24.75
C PRO A 283 -14.34 10.59 23.55
N ALA A 284 -14.95 9.44 23.22
CA ALA A 284 -14.62 8.67 22.03
C ALA A 284 -14.92 9.44 20.72
N VAL A 285 -16.04 10.18 20.64
CA VAL A 285 -16.36 11.03 19.48
C VAL A 285 -15.48 12.28 19.42
N VAL A 286 -15.18 12.90 20.56
CA VAL A 286 -14.29 14.07 20.65
C VAL A 286 -12.85 13.68 20.28
N TYR A 287 -12.36 12.51 20.67
CA TYR A 287 -11.08 11.98 20.22
C TYR A 287 -11.00 11.87 18.69
N ILE A 288 -12.06 11.40 18.02
CA ILE A 288 -12.11 11.36 16.55
C ILE A 288 -12.08 12.79 15.98
N LEU A 289 -12.81 13.75 16.55
CA LEU A 289 -12.79 15.14 16.11
C LEU A 289 -11.41 15.79 16.27
N LEU A 290 -10.69 15.50 17.36
CA LEU A 290 -9.31 15.95 17.57
C LEU A 290 -8.35 15.30 16.56
N PHE A 291 -8.45 13.98 16.36
CA PHE A 291 -7.62 13.28 15.37
C PHE A 291 -7.94 13.71 13.92
N SER A 292 -9.16 14.20 13.64
CA SER A 292 -9.56 14.75 12.35
C SER A 292 -8.74 15.97 11.90
N PHE A 293 -8.07 16.70 12.81
CA PHE A 293 -7.17 17.81 12.47
C PHE A 293 -5.84 17.34 11.84
N LEU A 294 -5.38 16.12 12.11
CA LEU A 294 -4.11 15.63 11.57
C LEU A 294 -4.20 15.41 10.04
N PRO A 295 -3.20 15.82 9.22
CA PRO A 295 -3.31 15.74 7.76
C PRO A 295 -3.48 14.30 7.26
N HIS A 296 -2.64 13.40 7.78
CA HIS A 296 -2.69 11.96 7.51
C HIS A 296 -3.69 11.27 8.43
N LYS A 297 -4.49 10.34 7.89
CA LYS A 297 -5.59 9.67 8.60
C LYS A 297 -5.73 8.22 8.17
N GLU A 298 -5.92 7.34 9.14
CA GLU A 298 -6.09 5.91 8.91
C GLU A 298 -7.08 5.32 9.91
N LEU A 299 -7.87 4.33 9.48
CA LEU A 299 -8.89 3.71 10.31
C LEU A 299 -8.30 3.08 11.59
N ARG A 300 -7.05 2.60 11.54
CA ARG A 300 -6.39 1.99 12.70
C ARG A 300 -6.19 2.97 13.87
N PHE A 301 -5.98 4.27 13.65
CA PHE A 301 -5.75 5.23 14.75
C PHE A 301 -6.96 5.45 15.64
N ILE A 302 -8.16 5.08 15.17
CA ILE A 302 -9.42 5.19 15.94
C ILE A 302 -9.95 3.84 16.45
N ILE A 303 -9.24 2.71 16.24
CA ILE A 303 -9.77 1.39 16.57
C ILE A 303 -10.05 1.20 18.07
N TYR A 304 -9.31 1.91 18.93
CA TYR A 304 -9.50 1.99 20.38
C TYR A 304 -10.94 2.32 20.77
N VAL A 305 -11.62 3.15 19.98
CA VAL A 305 -12.97 3.63 20.32
C VAL A 305 -14.08 2.69 19.84
N PHE A 306 -13.82 1.71 18.97
CA PHE A 306 -14.90 0.85 18.44
C PHE A 306 -15.66 0.11 19.57
N PRO A 307 -15.01 -0.51 20.57
CA PRO A 307 -15.70 -1.07 21.73
C PRO A 307 -16.46 -0.02 22.57
N LEU A 308 -16.06 1.25 22.55
CA LEU A 308 -16.70 2.33 23.32
C LEU A 308 -17.94 2.86 22.59
N LEU A 309 -17.87 3.02 21.27
CA LEU A 309 -19.03 3.36 20.43
C LEU A 309 -20.06 2.22 20.38
N ASN A 310 -19.60 0.96 20.40
CA ASN A 310 -20.47 -0.23 20.47
C ASN A 310 -21.33 -0.31 21.73
N VAL A 311 -20.93 0.36 22.83
CA VAL A 311 -21.79 0.49 24.02
C VAL A 311 -23.12 1.16 23.64
N SER A 312 -23.10 2.19 22.79
CA SER A 312 -24.32 2.90 22.39
C SER A 312 -25.26 2.02 21.58
N SER A 313 -24.75 1.36 20.54
CA SER A 313 -25.55 0.45 19.71
C SER A 313 -26.08 -0.74 20.52
N ALA A 314 -25.32 -1.24 21.49
CA ALA A 314 -25.76 -2.33 22.38
C ALA A 314 -26.85 -1.90 23.39
N VAL A 315 -26.82 -0.66 23.89
CA VAL A 315 -27.94 -0.09 24.67
C VAL A 315 -29.22 -0.04 23.83
N THR A 316 -29.14 0.48 22.60
CA THR A 316 -30.30 0.54 21.68
C THR A 316 -30.91 -0.84 21.46
N CYS A 317 -30.10 -1.84 21.14
CA CYS A 317 -30.59 -3.20 20.92
C CYS A 317 -31.19 -3.83 22.19
N SER A 318 -30.57 -3.63 23.35
CA SER A 318 -31.08 -4.15 24.63
C SER A 318 -32.41 -3.49 25.02
N TYR A 319 -32.54 -2.17 24.84
CA TYR A 319 -33.75 -1.42 25.14
C TYR A 319 -34.95 -1.88 24.30
N VAL A 320 -34.75 -2.04 22.98
CA VAL A 320 -35.79 -2.52 22.07
C VAL A 320 -36.13 -4.00 22.36
N TYR A 321 -35.14 -4.86 22.52
CA TYR A 321 -35.36 -6.30 22.79
C TYR A 321 -36.20 -6.55 24.06
N ILE A 322 -35.99 -5.78 25.13
CA ILE A 322 -36.75 -5.87 26.39
C ILE A 322 -38.19 -5.34 26.22
N ARG A 323 -38.45 -4.47 25.23
CA ARG A 323 -39.76 -3.85 24.98
C ARG A 323 -40.54 -4.46 23.82
N ARG A 324 -39.96 -5.38 23.05
CA ARG A 324 -40.53 -5.95 21.81
C ARG A 324 -41.99 -6.41 21.92
N THR A 325 -42.40 -7.01 23.05
CA THR A 325 -43.77 -7.50 23.28
C THR A 325 -44.74 -6.45 23.83
N LYS A 326 -44.32 -5.20 24.05
CA LYS A 326 -45.15 -4.15 24.68
C LYS A 326 -45.95 -3.30 23.70
N ALA A 327 -45.51 -3.19 22.45
CA ALA A 327 -46.22 -2.51 21.37
C ALA A 327 -45.60 -2.90 20.01
N PRO A 328 -46.37 -2.96 18.91
CA PRO A 328 -45.90 -3.42 17.60
C PRO A 328 -44.76 -2.55 17.03
N ILE A 329 -44.64 -1.29 17.45
CA ILE A 329 -43.49 -0.44 17.08
C ILE A 329 -42.15 -0.99 17.62
N TYR A 330 -42.12 -1.60 18.81
CA TYR A 330 -40.90 -2.22 19.33
C TYR A 330 -40.59 -3.57 18.67
N GLU A 331 -41.61 -4.26 18.17
CA GLU A 331 -41.43 -5.46 17.34
C GLU A 331 -40.86 -5.10 15.96
N LEU A 332 -41.41 -4.07 15.29
CA LEU A 332 -40.88 -3.55 14.04
C LEU A 332 -39.42 -3.06 14.19
N LEU A 333 -39.12 -2.32 15.27
CA LEU A 333 -37.74 -1.90 15.58
C LEU A 333 -36.82 -3.10 15.88
N PHE A 334 -37.33 -4.17 16.50
CA PHE A 334 -36.55 -5.39 16.73
C PHE A 334 -36.21 -6.09 15.41
N TRP A 335 -37.16 -6.24 14.48
CA TRP A 335 -36.89 -6.75 13.13
C TRP A 335 -35.92 -5.85 12.34
N GLY A 336 -36.03 -4.53 12.49
CA GLY A 336 -35.05 -3.58 11.95
C GLY A 336 -33.63 -3.80 12.50
N ILE A 337 -33.47 -4.06 13.80
CA ILE A 337 -32.19 -4.43 14.41
C ILE A 337 -31.66 -5.77 13.88
N VAL A 338 -32.52 -6.77 13.71
CA VAL A 338 -32.14 -8.07 13.10
C VAL A 338 -31.63 -7.87 11.67
N MET A 339 -32.30 -7.04 10.87
CA MET A 339 -31.83 -6.68 9.53
C MET A 339 -30.48 -5.95 9.55
N ILE A 340 -30.26 -5.03 10.49
CA ILE A 340 -28.96 -4.35 10.66
C ILE A 340 -27.84 -5.37 11.02
N MET A 341 -28.14 -6.40 11.83
CA MET A 341 -27.17 -7.46 12.12
C MET A 341 -26.88 -8.36 10.90
N ILE A 342 -27.90 -8.68 10.09
CA ILE A 342 -27.72 -9.42 8.83
C ILE A 342 -26.85 -8.59 7.85
N CYS A 343 -27.11 -7.29 7.73
CA CYS A 343 -26.31 -6.39 6.91
C CYS A 343 -24.86 -6.24 7.43
N ASN A 344 -24.64 -6.18 8.75
CA ASN A 344 -23.30 -6.24 9.34
C ASN A 344 -22.57 -7.54 8.91
N ILE A 345 -23.22 -8.71 9.02
CA ILE A 345 -22.64 -10.00 8.65
C ILE A 345 -22.29 -10.04 7.14
N ALA A 346 -23.22 -9.65 6.28
CA ALA A 346 -22.99 -9.62 4.82
C ALA A 346 -21.83 -8.68 4.45
N PHE A 347 -21.76 -7.50 5.07
CA PHE A 347 -20.65 -6.56 4.91
C PHE A 347 -19.32 -7.14 5.43
N CYS A 348 -19.34 -7.87 6.54
CA CYS A 348 -18.16 -8.52 7.12
C CYS A 348 -17.61 -9.64 6.22
N VAL A 349 -18.49 -10.47 5.65
CA VAL A 349 -18.11 -11.50 4.66
C VAL A 349 -17.52 -10.84 3.41
N ALA A 350 -18.17 -9.80 2.87
CA ALA A 350 -17.69 -9.10 1.68
C ALA A 350 -16.29 -8.48 1.88
N LEU A 351 -16.04 -7.82 3.02
CA LEU A 351 -14.72 -7.27 3.33
C LEU A 351 -13.67 -8.37 3.58
N THR A 352 -14.06 -9.50 4.16
CA THR A 352 -13.16 -10.64 4.35
C THR A 352 -12.72 -11.24 3.01
N LEU A 353 -13.65 -11.46 2.08
CA LEU A 353 -13.34 -11.97 0.73
C LEU A 353 -12.38 -11.04 -0.04
N VAL A 354 -12.57 -9.72 0.05
CA VAL A 354 -11.63 -8.74 -0.51
C VAL A 354 -10.26 -8.83 0.17
N ALA A 355 -10.23 -8.93 1.50
CA ALA A 355 -8.99 -9.00 2.26
C ALA A 355 -8.14 -10.25 1.96
N MET A 356 -8.76 -11.40 1.70
CA MET A 356 -8.06 -12.61 1.26
C MET A 356 -7.24 -12.37 -0.02
N THR A 357 -7.74 -11.54 -0.94
CA THR A 357 -7.08 -11.20 -2.21
C THR A 357 -6.02 -10.09 -2.13
N ASN A 358 -5.70 -9.58 -0.93
CA ASN A 358 -4.79 -8.45 -0.73
C ASN A 358 -3.33 -8.84 -0.37
N TYR A 359 -2.95 -10.11 -0.44
CA TYR A 359 -1.65 -10.63 0.02
C TYR A 359 -0.86 -11.41 -1.06
N PRO A 360 -0.62 -10.83 -2.26
CA PRO A 360 0.04 -11.55 -3.35
C PRO A 360 1.48 -11.99 -2.99
N GLY A 361 2.23 -11.22 -2.19
CA GLY A 361 3.60 -11.58 -1.78
C GLY A 361 3.66 -12.82 -0.89
N GLY A 362 2.74 -12.91 0.09
CA GLY A 362 2.61 -14.12 0.91
C GLY A 362 2.18 -15.35 0.11
N VAL A 363 1.22 -15.18 -0.82
CA VAL A 363 0.80 -16.25 -1.74
C VAL A 363 1.95 -16.68 -2.67
N ALA A 364 2.74 -15.73 -3.18
CA ALA A 364 3.93 -16.01 -3.98
C ALA A 364 4.92 -16.88 -3.20
N MET A 365 5.20 -16.57 -1.94
CA MET A 365 6.14 -17.34 -1.12
C MET A 365 5.66 -18.79 -0.86
N ILE A 366 4.35 -19.02 -0.66
CA ILE A 366 3.82 -20.39 -0.54
C ILE A 366 3.90 -21.14 -1.88
N ARG A 367 3.57 -20.49 -3.01
CA ARG A 367 3.68 -21.14 -4.33
C ARG A 367 5.13 -21.46 -4.67
N PHE A 368 6.06 -20.56 -4.37
CA PHE A 368 7.50 -20.71 -4.56
C PHE A 368 8.05 -21.97 -3.88
N HIS A 369 7.84 -22.10 -2.56
CA HIS A 369 8.25 -23.29 -1.80
C HIS A 369 7.53 -24.57 -2.23
N LYS A 370 6.34 -24.48 -2.83
CA LYS A 370 5.64 -25.66 -3.38
C LYS A 370 6.24 -26.13 -4.71
N VAL A 371 6.63 -25.20 -5.59
CA VAL A 371 7.23 -25.51 -6.90
C VAL A 371 8.66 -26.03 -6.76
N LEU A 372 9.47 -25.39 -5.91
CA LEU A 372 10.90 -25.65 -5.77
C LEU A 372 11.24 -26.56 -4.58
N LYS A 373 10.26 -27.34 -4.08
CA LYS A 373 10.37 -28.12 -2.82
C LYS A 373 11.63 -29.01 -2.74
N ASN A 374 12.10 -29.52 -3.89
CA ASN A 374 13.21 -30.47 -3.98
C ASN A 374 14.57 -29.82 -4.25
N GLU A 375 14.62 -28.50 -4.49
CA GLU A 375 15.86 -27.80 -4.87
C GLU A 375 16.69 -27.45 -3.61
N PRO A 376 17.95 -27.92 -3.48
CA PRO A 376 18.72 -27.77 -2.23
C PRO A 376 19.16 -26.32 -1.98
N TYR A 377 19.64 -25.64 -3.01
CA TYR A 377 20.22 -24.30 -2.92
C TYR A 377 19.49 -23.32 -3.83
N VAL A 378 18.88 -22.29 -3.24
CA VAL A 378 18.13 -21.25 -3.96
C VAL A 378 18.50 -19.89 -3.39
N HIS A 379 18.89 -18.97 -4.26
CA HIS A 379 19.06 -17.55 -3.96
C HIS A 379 17.88 -16.80 -4.57
N LEU A 380 16.98 -16.31 -3.71
CA LEU A 380 15.77 -15.58 -4.08
C LEU A 380 15.91 -14.08 -3.75
N HIS A 381 15.58 -13.21 -4.71
CA HIS A 381 15.30 -11.80 -4.44
C HIS A 381 13.79 -11.56 -4.30
N ILE A 382 13.42 -10.77 -3.29
CA ILE A 382 12.05 -10.40 -2.91
C ILE A 382 11.86 -8.90 -3.17
N SER A 383 11.11 -8.53 -4.21
CA SER A 383 10.81 -7.12 -4.49
C SER A 383 9.96 -6.46 -3.39
N ASN A 384 10.02 -5.13 -3.33
CA ASN A 384 9.28 -4.28 -2.39
C ASN A 384 7.80 -4.70 -2.24
N LEU A 385 7.03 -4.81 -3.32
CA LEU A 385 5.63 -5.22 -3.26
C LEU A 385 5.44 -6.62 -2.64
N ALA A 386 6.34 -7.57 -2.87
CA ALA A 386 6.27 -8.88 -2.24
C ALA A 386 6.51 -8.77 -0.71
N ALA A 387 7.53 -8.02 -0.30
CA ALA A 387 7.82 -7.74 1.12
C ALA A 387 6.63 -7.03 1.81
N GLN A 388 6.04 -6.01 1.20
CA GLN A 388 4.90 -5.28 1.75
C GLN A 388 3.59 -6.09 1.84
N THR A 389 3.48 -7.21 1.12
CA THR A 389 2.21 -7.93 0.94
C THR A 389 2.23 -9.41 1.35
N GLY A 390 3.07 -9.75 2.33
CA GLY A 390 2.89 -10.95 3.14
C GLY A 390 4.11 -11.83 3.35
N VAL A 391 5.27 -11.46 2.80
CA VAL A 391 6.53 -12.14 3.08
C VAL A 391 7.03 -11.74 4.47
N THR A 392 7.32 -12.73 5.30
CA THR A 392 7.91 -12.60 6.65
C THR A 392 9.01 -13.66 6.82
N ARG A 393 9.83 -13.55 7.87
CA ARG A 393 10.79 -14.60 8.22
C ARG A 393 10.11 -15.94 8.53
N PHE A 394 8.91 -15.93 9.10
CA PHE A 394 8.08 -17.15 9.23
C PHE A 394 7.70 -17.80 7.88
N THR A 395 7.71 -17.06 6.76
CA THR A 395 7.48 -17.62 5.41
C THR A 395 8.75 -18.12 4.72
N GLN A 396 9.92 -17.97 5.33
CA GLN A 396 11.18 -18.58 4.89
C GLN A 396 11.23 -19.99 5.51
N ILE A 397 10.96 -21.03 4.72
CA ILE A 397 10.73 -22.39 5.22
C ILE A 397 12.00 -23.24 5.14
N ASN A 398 12.91 -22.97 4.20
CA ASN A 398 14.15 -23.72 4.01
C ASN A 398 15.35 -22.90 4.49
N ASP A 399 16.11 -23.46 5.43
CA ASP A 399 17.26 -22.79 6.06
C ASP A 399 18.54 -22.86 5.20
N HIS A 400 18.52 -23.63 4.11
CA HIS A 400 19.60 -23.65 3.10
C HIS A 400 19.39 -22.63 1.96
N TRP A 401 18.28 -21.87 1.98
CA TRP A 401 17.96 -20.88 0.94
C TRP A 401 18.32 -19.45 1.39
N THR A 402 18.87 -18.66 0.47
CA THR A 402 19.19 -17.24 0.72
C THR A 402 18.05 -16.36 0.23
N TYR A 403 17.48 -15.55 1.12
CA TYR A 403 16.34 -14.67 0.82
C TYR A 403 16.75 -13.19 0.96
N SER A 404 17.06 -12.51 -0.13
CA SER A 404 17.37 -11.08 -0.12
C SER A 404 16.11 -10.23 -0.31
N LYS A 405 15.94 -9.19 0.52
CA LYS A 405 14.95 -8.11 0.29
C LYS A 405 15.61 -6.76 -0.07
N ASN A 406 16.89 -6.76 -0.42
CA ASN A 406 17.64 -5.52 -0.66
C ASN A 406 17.12 -4.81 -1.93
N GLU A 407 16.44 -3.68 -1.74
CA GLU A 407 15.82 -2.88 -2.81
C GLU A 407 16.82 -1.97 -3.56
N SER A 408 18.04 -1.81 -3.04
CA SER A 408 19.08 -0.95 -3.63
C SER A 408 19.88 -1.62 -4.76
N LEU A 409 19.55 -2.86 -5.12
CA LEU A 409 20.27 -3.64 -6.13
C LEU A 409 19.93 -3.18 -7.56
N SER A 410 20.93 -3.08 -8.43
CA SER A 410 20.73 -2.78 -9.85
C SER A 410 20.10 -3.96 -10.60
N VAL A 411 19.52 -3.69 -11.77
CA VAL A 411 18.95 -4.72 -12.65
C VAL A 411 19.98 -5.81 -12.98
N ASP A 412 21.24 -5.45 -13.17
CA ASP A 412 22.33 -6.39 -13.49
C ASP A 412 22.72 -7.25 -12.28
N GLN A 413 22.74 -6.66 -11.08
CA GLN A 413 22.91 -7.41 -9.84
C GLN A 413 21.75 -8.39 -9.60
N LEU A 414 20.51 -8.00 -9.93
CA LEU A 414 19.35 -8.88 -9.85
C LEU A 414 19.44 -10.07 -10.83
N GLN A 415 20.09 -9.93 -12.00
CA GLN A 415 20.31 -11.05 -12.92
C GLN A 415 21.20 -12.17 -12.35
N SER A 416 21.98 -11.91 -11.29
CA SER A 416 22.84 -12.92 -10.64
C SER A 416 22.07 -13.96 -9.83
N PHE A 417 20.88 -13.62 -9.32
CA PHE A 417 20.07 -14.51 -8.48
C PHE A 417 19.58 -15.75 -9.25
N THR A 418 19.26 -16.82 -8.51
CA THR A 418 18.63 -18.01 -9.13
C THR A 418 17.16 -17.79 -9.44
N HIS A 419 16.50 -16.94 -8.66
CA HIS A 419 15.06 -16.74 -8.68
C HIS A 419 14.69 -15.31 -8.25
N LEU A 420 13.62 -14.76 -8.80
CA LEU A 420 13.13 -13.42 -8.49
C LEU A 420 11.61 -13.41 -8.27
N LEU A 421 11.14 -12.66 -7.25
CA LEU A 421 9.74 -12.23 -7.13
C LEU A 421 9.63 -10.78 -7.60
N VAL A 422 9.15 -10.52 -8.82
CA VAL A 422 9.15 -9.18 -9.45
C VAL A 422 7.73 -8.59 -9.51
N GLU A 423 7.57 -7.31 -9.14
CA GLU A 423 6.33 -6.56 -9.41
C GLU A 423 6.17 -6.31 -10.92
N ALA A 424 5.06 -6.79 -11.47
CA ALA A 424 4.67 -6.57 -12.85
C ALA A 424 3.14 -6.60 -13.01
N LYS A 425 2.61 -5.61 -13.73
CA LYS A 425 1.15 -5.46 -14.00
C LYS A 425 0.68 -6.29 -15.20
N SER A 426 1.60 -6.84 -15.99
CA SER A 426 1.35 -7.74 -17.12
C SER A 426 2.65 -8.43 -17.58
N LYS A 427 2.51 -9.49 -18.40
CA LYS A 427 3.62 -10.19 -19.06
C LYS A 427 4.46 -9.31 -20.00
N TYR A 428 3.99 -8.10 -20.34
CA TYR A 428 4.66 -7.18 -21.26
C TYR A 428 5.21 -5.92 -20.58
N SER A 429 5.15 -5.85 -19.25
CA SER A 429 5.63 -4.70 -18.46
C SER A 429 7.16 -4.52 -18.56
N PRO A 430 7.69 -3.27 -18.50
CA PRO A 430 9.12 -3.01 -18.70
C PRO A 430 10.00 -3.70 -17.66
N ASN A 431 9.59 -3.70 -16.39
CA ASN A 431 10.26 -4.40 -15.28
C ASN A 431 10.51 -5.87 -15.60
N LEU A 432 9.57 -6.54 -16.29
CA LEU A 432 9.68 -7.95 -16.63
C LEU A 432 10.51 -8.17 -17.90
N LYS A 433 10.42 -7.27 -18.89
CA LYS A 433 11.21 -7.31 -20.13
C LYS A 433 12.71 -7.40 -19.87
N ALA A 434 13.22 -6.69 -18.88
CA ALA A 434 14.64 -6.72 -18.48
C ALA A 434 15.14 -8.13 -18.13
N PHE A 435 14.29 -8.99 -17.57
CA PHE A 435 14.66 -10.34 -17.15
C PHE A 435 14.30 -11.43 -18.18
N MET A 436 13.55 -11.13 -19.25
CA MET A 436 13.16 -12.12 -20.27
C MET A 436 14.33 -12.80 -20.99
N GLN A 437 15.51 -12.17 -21.01
CA GLN A 437 16.73 -12.75 -21.58
C GLN A 437 17.39 -13.77 -20.64
N THR A 438 17.46 -13.48 -19.33
CA THR A 438 18.17 -14.31 -18.34
C THR A 438 17.30 -15.28 -17.55
N HIS A 439 15.99 -15.02 -17.46
CA HIS A 439 15.03 -15.77 -16.65
C HIS A 439 13.83 -16.27 -17.47
N ILE A 440 13.14 -17.27 -16.96
CA ILE A 440 11.84 -17.79 -17.42
C ILE A 440 10.76 -17.51 -16.36
N ILE A 441 9.52 -17.30 -16.82
CA ILE A 441 8.36 -17.07 -15.94
C ILE A 441 7.79 -18.42 -15.52
N LEU A 442 7.86 -18.74 -14.23
CA LEU A 442 7.24 -19.93 -13.65
C LEU A 442 5.74 -19.74 -13.39
N ASP A 443 5.36 -18.61 -12.79
CA ASP A 443 3.99 -18.34 -12.35
C ASP A 443 3.70 -16.84 -12.23
N SER A 444 2.42 -16.47 -12.20
CA SER A 444 1.94 -15.11 -11.97
C SER A 444 0.84 -15.11 -10.91
N ILE A 445 1.07 -14.38 -9.82
CA ILE A 445 0.13 -14.23 -8.71
C ILE A 445 -0.73 -12.99 -8.94
N GLU A 446 -2.04 -13.19 -8.85
CA GLU A 446 -3.00 -12.09 -8.95
C GLU A 446 -3.28 -11.44 -7.59
N SER A 447 -3.49 -10.12 -7.62
CA SER A 447 -3.94 -9.30 -6.49
C SER A 447 -5.31 -8.70 -6.80
N PHE A 448 -6.04 -8.28 -5.76
CA PHE A 448 -7.21 -7.41 -5.91
C PHE A 448 -6.92 -6.22 -6.84
N SER A 449 -7.83 -5.94 -7.79
CA SER A 449 -7.78 -4.73 -8.63
C SER A 449 -9.02 -3.85 -8.49
N GLN A 450 -10.22 -4.43 -8.53
CA GLN A 450 -11.48 -3.67 -8.43
C GLN A 450 -12.68 -4.59 -8.14
N ILE A 451 -13.75 -4.03 -7.56
CA ILE A 451 -15.06 -4.69 -7.51
C ILE A 451 -15.85 -4.28 -8.75
N THR A 452 -16.40 -5.24 -9.49
CA THR A 452 -17.34 -4.97 -10.59
C THR A 452 -18.68 -5.62 -10.34
N MET A 453 -19.75 -4.86 -10.57
CA MET A 453 -21.11 -5.37 -10.49
C MET A 453 -21.47 -6.08 -11.80
N ASN A 454 -21.90 -7.33 -11.71
CA ASN A 454 -22.48 -8.09 -12.82
C ASN A 454 -23.81 -8.69 -12.34
N TYR A 455 -24.91 -8.01 -12.66
CA TYR A 455 -26.26 -8.37 -12.23
C TYR A 455 -26.79 -9.71 -12.80
N LYS A 456 -26.02 -10.38 -13.68
CA LYS A 456 -26.32 -11.74 -14.16
C LYS A 456 -25.78 -12.85 -13.26
N LEU A 457 -25.02 -12.52 -12.21
CA LEU A 457 -24.47 -13.47 -11.23
C LEU A 457 -25.12 -13.25 -9.86
N ILE A 458 -25.17 -14.31 -9.05
CA ILE A 458 -25.59 -14.25 -7.64
C ILE A 458 -24.43 -14.81 -6.80
N PRO A 459 -23.80 -14.01 -5.92
CA PRO A 459 -24.02 -12.57 -5.72
C PRO A 459 -23.59 -11.74 -6.95
N PRO A 460 -24.19 -10.56 -7.18
CA PRO A 460 -23.90 -9.71 -8.34
C PRO A 460 -22.54 -8.99 -8.24
N VAL A 461 -21.69 -9.35 -7.27
CA VAL A 461 -20.44 -8.68 -6.92
C VAL A 461 -19.27 -9.57 -7.36
N LYS A 462 -18.65 -9.28 -8.51
CA LYS A 462 -17.43 -9.98 -8.95
C LYS A 462 -16.20 -9.15 -8.62
N ILE A 463 -15.36 -9.66 -7.71
CA ILE A 463 -13.99 -9.17 -7.51
C ILE A 463 -13.21 -9.47 -8.81
N LYS A 464 -12.62 -8.42 -9.41
CA LYS A 464 -11.61 -8.57 -10.46
C LYS A 464 -10.24 -8.49 -9.83
N THR A 465 -9.49 -9.56 -10.00
CA THR A 465 -8.06 -9.66 -9.76
C THR A 465 -7.26 -9.25 -11.00
N LYS A 466 -5.97 -8.96 -10.83
CA LYS A 466 -4.98 -8.75 -11.91
C LYS A 466 -3.63 -9.30 -11.47
N PRO A 467 -2.78 -9.81 -12.38
CA PRO A 467 -1.40 -10.16 -12.04
C PRO A 467 -0.65 -8.96 -11.46
N ALA A 468 0.09 -9.20 -10.38
CA ALA A 468 0.83 -8.17 -9.66
C ALA A 468 2.27 -8.59 -9.32
N ILE A 469 2.50 -9.89 -9.04
CA ILE A 469 3.83 -10.44 -8.76
C ILE A 469 4.04 -11.64 -9.69
N PHE A 470 5.21 -11.73 -10.30
CA PHE A 470 5.64 -12.85 -11.12
C PHE A 470 6.78 -13.60 -10.44
N ILE A 471 6.75 -14.94 -10.52
CA ILE A 471 7.85 -15.81 -10.11
C ILE A 471 8.73 -16.07 -11.35
N LEU A 472 10.02 -15.77 -11.22
CA LEU A 472 11.04 -16.02 -12.22
C LEU A 472 12.05 -17.06 -11.72
N GLU A 473 12.47 -17.97 -12.61
CA GLU A 473 13.60 -18.91 -12.45
C GLU A 473 14.68 -18.54 -13.48
N ARG A 474 15.96 -18.58 -13.10
CA ARG A 474 17.08 -18.29 -14.01
C ARG A 474 17.23 -19.41 -15.04
N LYS A 475 17.46 -19.05 -16.30
CA LYS A 475 17.68 -20.02 -17.38
C LYS A 475 18.87 -20.92 -17.06
N ASN A 476 18.71 -22.20 -17.37
CA ASN A 476 19.68 -23.27 -17.16
C ASN A 476 20.08 -23.48 -15.69
N PHE A 477 19.25 -23.03 -14.72
CA PHE A 477 19.50 -23.25 -13.29
C PHE A 477 19.63 -24.74 -12.95
N ARG A 478 18.70 -25.58 -13.42
CA ARG A 478 18.73 -27.03 -13.21
C ARG A 478 19.93 -27.71 -13.87
N ASP A 479 20.31 -27.30 -15.09
CA ASP A 479 21.48 -27.84 -15.78
C ASP A 479 22.79 -27.46 -15.04
N SER A 480 22.82 -26.27 -14.45
CA SER A 480 23.95 -25.78 -13.64
C SER A 480 24.06 -26.48 -12.27
N SER A 481 23.04 -27.19 -11.81
CA SER A 481 23.08 -27.88 -10.50
C SER A 481 24.11 -29.01 -10.47
N HIS A 482 24.31 -29.70 -11.60
CA HIS A 482 25.29 -30.78 -11.71
C HIS A 482 26.73 -30.30 -11.50
N SER A 483 27.11 -29.13 -12.04
CA SER A 483 28.47 -28.60 -11.89
C SER A 483 28.80 -28.13 -10.47
N HIS A 484 27.79 -27.73 -9.68
CA HIS A 484 27.99 -27.37 -8.27
C HIS A 484 28.34 -28.57 -7.39
N ILE A 485 27.80 -29.77 -7.69
CA ILE A 485 28.13 -31.01 -6.97
C ILE A 485 29.61 -31.35 -7.18
N ASP A 486 30.09 -31.30 -8.43
CA ASP A 486 31.50 -31.55 -8.74
C ASP A 486 32.42 -30.47 -8.18
N THR A 487 31.96 -29.20 -8.10
CA THR A 487 32.74 -28.12 -7.47
C THR A 487 32.89 -28.29 -5.95
N GLN A 488 31.88 -28.87 -5.27
CA GLN A 488 32.01 -29.23 -3.85
C GLN A 488 32.93 -30.44 -3.65
N LYS A 489 32.76 -31.51 -4.45
CA LYS A 489 33.66 -32.68 -4.41
C LYS A 489 35.11 -32.31 -4.70
N ALA A 490 35.36 -31.43 -5.68
CA ALA A 490 36.71 -30.95 -5.97
C ALA A 490 37.34 -30.22 -4.78
N LYS A 491 36.55 -29.45 -4.02
CA LYS A 491 37.02 -28.78 -2.79
C LYS A 491 37.26 -29.74 -1.64
N GLU A 492 36.42 -30.76 -1.45
CA GLU A 492 36.69 -31.81 -0.46
C GLU A 492 37.95 -32.61 -0.80
N VAL A 493 38.08 -33.06 -2.05
CA VAL A 493 39.27 -33.79 -2.54
C VAL A 493 40.54 -32.95 -2.40
N GLN A 494 40.47 -31.63 -2.64
CA GLN A 494 41.61 -30.74 -2.43
C GLN A 494 41.95 -30.53 -0.95
N TYR A 495 40.96 -30.54 -0.04
CA TYR A 495 41.18 -30.38 1.40
C TYR A 495 41.75 -31.64 2.08
N TYR A 496 41.50 -32.83 1.53
CA TYR A 496 42.10 -34.08 1.99
C TYR A 496 43.46 -34.41 1.36
N ALA A 497 44.01 -33.51 0.52
CA ALA A 497 45.25 -33.75 -0.25
C ALA A 497 46.50 -33.04 0.30
N GLU A 498 46.38 -32.10 1.24
CA GLU A 498 47.53 -31.35 1.79
C GLU A 498 48.06 -31.88 3.13
N ASP A 499 47.28 -32.69 3.88
CA ASP A 499 47.65 -33.22 5.21
C ASP A 499 48.02 -34.71 5.22
N THR A 500 49.09 -35.13 4.52
CA THR A 500 49.83 -36.36 4.89
C THR A 500 51.26 -36.43 4.32
N GLU A 501 52.27 -36.35 5.18
CA GLU A 501 53.64 -36.82 4.84
C GLU A 501 53.76 -38.35 5.03
N PRO A 502 54.68 -39.01 4.30
CA PRO A 502 54.64 -40.46 4.12
C PRO A 502 55.19 -41.25 5.31
N SER A 503 54.59 -42.40 5.59
CA SER A 503 55.17 -43.46 6.43
C SER A 503 54.87 -44.83 5.81
N GLN A 504 55.89 -45.69 5.78
CA GLN A 504 55.86 -47.00 5.14
C GLN A 504 55.19 -48.05 6.03
N VAL A 505 54.52 -49.06 5.44
CA VAL A 505 54.88 -50.50 5.58
C VAL A 505 53.89 -51.42 4.84
N SER A 506 54.43 -52.51 4.28
CA SER A 506 53.78 -53.73 3.74
C SER A 506 52.61 -53.64 2.74
N VAL A 507 52.85 -54.22 1.56
CA VAL A 507 51.82 -54.70 0.63
C VAL A 507 51.35 -56.08 1.06
N GLU A 508 50.04 -56.35 0.99
CA GLU A 508 49.48 -57.71 0.81
C GLU A 508 48.39 -57.65 -0.26
N GLU A 509 48.50 -58.48 -1.29
CA GLU A 509 47.52 -58.63 -2.36
C GLU A 509 46.51 -59.73 -1.99
N ILE A 510 45.22 -59.50 -2.24
CA ILE A 510 44.19 -60.57 -2.23
C ILE A 510 43.36 -60.45 -3.51
N GLU A 511 43.11 -61.61 -4.13
CA GLU A 511 42.69 -61.74 -5.52
C GLU A 511 41.21 -61.42 -5.78
N ILE A 512 40.92 -60.97 -7.00
CA ILE A 512 39.58 -60.97 -7.59
C ILE A 512 39.26 -62.38 -8.08
N ASN A 513 38.07 -62.90 -7.77
CA ASN A 513 37.54 -64.10 -8.43
C ASN A 513 36.05 -63.93 -8.78
N ASN A 514 35.72 -64.24 -10.04
CA ASN A 514 34.36 -64.20 -10.58
C ASN A 514 33.69 -65.58 -10.47
N ILE A 515 32.40 -65.62 -10.15
CA ILE A 515 31.48 -66.70 -10.54
C ILE A 515 30.16 -66.04 -11.00
N ASP A 516 29.47 -66.65 -11.96
CA ASP A 516 28.38 -66.10 -12.77
C ASP A 516 27.20 -67.10 -12.90
N LEU A 517 26.01 -66.60 -13.30
CA LEU A 517 24.76 -67.33 -13.62
C LEU A 517 24.05 -68.04 -12.42
N THR A 518 22.74 -68.34 -12.42
CA THR A 518 21.72 -68.51 -13.50
C THR A 518 20.36 -67.80 -13.25
N GLU A 519 19.42 -67.94 -14.19
CA GLU A 519 18.13 -67.25 -14.36
C GLU A 519 16.90 -67.89 -13.65
N GLU A 520 15.81 -67.12 -13.48
CA GLU A 520 14.37 -67.52 -13.62
C GLU A 520 13.44 -66.27 -13.43
N LEU A 521 12.20 -66.16 -13.91
CA LEU A 521 11.72 -66.16 -15.32
C LEU A 521 10.29 -65.50 -15.43
N PHE A 522 9.98 -64.79 -16.54
CA PHE A 522 8.64 -64.31 -16.98
C PHE A 522 7.85 -63.29 -16.11
N ASP A 523 6.89 -62.48 -16.61
CA ASP A 523 6.17 -62.45 -17.91
C ASP A 523 5.75 -61.02 -18.36
N GLU A 524 5.51 -60.82 -19.68
CA GLU A 524 4.86 -59.64 -20.30
C GLU A 524 3.63 -60.07 -21.13
N PRO A 525 2.68 -59.16 -21.44
CA PRO A 525 1.87 -59.35 -22.66
C PRO A 525 1.55 -58.07 -23.46
N GLU A 526 1.61 -58.16 -24.80
CA GLU A 526 1.07 -57.18 -25.76
C GLU A 526 -0.08 -57.75 -26.63
N ILE A 527 -1.11 -56.93 -26.87
CA ILE A 527 -1.89 -56.71 -28.12
C ILE A 527 -2.55 -57.90 -28.86
N GLU A 528 -3.89 -57.85 -29.08
CA GLU A 528 -4.51 -57.85 -30.44
C GLU A 528 -6.05 -57.54 -30.47
N LEU A 529 -6.66 -57.54 -31.68
CA LEU A 529 -7.90 -56.83 -32.07
C LEU A 529 -8.98 -57.69 -32.78
N VAL A 530 -10.27 -57.40 -32.54
CA VAL A 530 -11.45 -57.67 -33.42
C VAL A 530 -12.51 -56.58 -33.09
N VAL A 531 -12.92 -55.60 -33.93
CA VAL A 531 -13.68 -55.63 -35.23
C VAL A 531 -15.12 -56.14 -35.01
N LYS A 532 -16.26 -55.55 -35.41
CA LYS A 532 -16.74 -54.50 -36.39
C LYS A 532 -18.03 -53.86 -35.77
N GLU A 533 -18.70 -52.77 -36.21
CA GLU A 533 -18.58 -51.75 -37.28
C GLU A 533 -18.97 -50.35 -36.68
N ASP A 534 -19.75 -49.36 -37.16
CA ASP A 534 -20.61 -49.12 -38.35
C ASP A 534 -20.68 -47.61 -38.75
N ILE A 535 -20.39 -47.32 -40.02
CA ILE A 535 -20.93 -46.32 -41.00
C ILE A 535 -21.23 -44.82 -40.63
N ASP A 536 -20.41 -43.95 -41.25
CA ASP A 536 -20.62 -42.62 -41.90
C ASP A 536 -20.98 -41.25 -41.24
N VAL A 537 -20.03 -40.29 -41.44
CA VAL A 537 -20.15 -38.95 -42.11
C VAL A 537 -21.13 -37.91 -41.53
N SER A 538 -20.69 -36.74 -41.04
CA SER A 538 -20.22 -35.63 -41.90
C SER A 538 -19.48 -34.48 -41.16
N GLU A 539 -18.56 -33.83 -41.90
CA GLU A 539 -18.24 -32.38 -42.02
C GLU A 539 -18.59 -31.35 -40.91
N ALA A 540 -17.79 -30.31 -40.63
CA ALA A 540 -16.43 -29.96 -41.11
C ALA A 540 -15.75 -28.92 -40.18
N ILE A 541 -14.42 -28.84 -40.30
CA ILE A 541 -13.54 -27.75 -39.84
C ILE A 541 -13.25 -26.91 -41.12
N GLU A 542 -12.98 -25.59 -41.13
CA GLU A 542 -11.66 -25.00 -40.86
C GLU A 542 -11.59 -23.49 -41.16
N SER A 543 -10.55 -22.83 -40.64
CA SER A 543 -9.92 -21.57 -41.12
C SER A 543 -10.74 -20.28 -41.25
N VAL A 544 -10.22 -19.23 -40.61
CA VAL A 544 -10.35 -17.83 -41.07
C VAL A 544 -8.96 -17.38 -41.50
N ASN A 545 -8.81 -16.81 -42.71
CA ASN A 545 -7.54 -16.17 -43.10
C ASN A 545 -7.71 -15.07 -44.18
N ILE A 546 -7.16 -13.90 -43.87
CA ILE A 546 -6.36 -13.03 -44.77
C ILE A 546 -7.05 -12.31 -45.97
N ILE A 547 -7.27 -11.01 -45.75
CA ILE A 547 -7.04 -9.85 -46.67
C ILE A 547 -8.08 -9.48 -47.76
N THR A 548 -8.07 -8.18 -48.07
CA THR A 548 -8.93 -7.34 -48.94
C THR A 548 -8.71 -7.52 -50.44
N PRO A 549 -9.63 -7.02 -51.29
CA PRO A 549 -9.31 -5.77 -52.03
C PRO A 549 -10.46 -4.74 -52.08
N GLU A 550 -10.32 -3.73 -52.95
CA GLU A 550 -11.05 -2.45 -52.98
C GLU A 550 -12.26 -2.39 -53.97
N GLU A 551 -12.70 -1.16 -54.26
CA GLU A 551 -13.76 -0.67 -55.16
C GLU A 551 -13.99 -1.41 -56.49
N ILE A 552 -15.21 -1.28 -57.09
CA ILE A 552 -15.43 -0.58 -58.38
C ILE A 552 -16.91 -0.59 -58.90
N THR A 553 -17.44 0.63 -59.15
CA THR A 553 -18.52 1.05 -60.09
C THR A 553 -19.97 0.52 -60.06
N VAL A 554 -20.86 1.38 -60.61
CA VAL A 554 -22.29 1.22 -60.91
C VAL A 554 -22.49 0.86 -62.39
N THR A 555 -23.50 0.04 -62.72
CA THR A 555 -24.17 0.01 -64.03
C THR A 555 -25.69 -0.18 -63.91
N VAL A 556 -26.45 0.24 -64.92
CA VAL A 556 -27.92 0.30 -64.92
C VAL A 556 -28.49 -0.25 -66.24
N VAL A 557 -29.44 -1.18 -66.15
CA VAL A 557 -30.44 -1.55 -67.18
C VAL A 557 -31.68 -1.98 -66.37
N ASN A 558 -32.77 -1.20 -66.30
CA ASN A 558 -33.87 -1.04 -67.27
C ASN A 558 -34.56 -2.35 -67.68
N ASP A 559 -35.88 -2.39 -67.51
CA ASP A 559 -36.82 -2.65 -68.61
C ASP A 559 -38.21 -2.11 -68.22
N ILE A 560 -39.00 -1.77 -69.23
CA ILE A 560 -40.34 -1.15 -69.14
C ILE A 560 -41.22 -1.90 -70.14
N ASP A 561 -42.52 -2.12 -69.85
CA ASP A 561 -43.44 -2.23 -70.98
C ASP A 561 -44.90 -1.80 -70.73
N ASN A 562 -45.48 -1.29 -71.81
CA ASN A 562 -46.90 -1.10 -72.18
C ASN A 562 -47.82 -0.08 -71.45
N ASP A 563 -48.10 0.98 -72.22
CA ASP A 563 -49.41 1.42 -72.72
C ASP A 563 -50.59 1.83 -71.80
N SER A 564 -51.47 2.76 -72.22
CA SER A 564 -51.33 4.15 -72.73
C SER A 564 -52.73 4.76 -72.98
N THR A 565 -52.97 6.04 -72.68
CA THR A 565 -53.90 6.94 -73.43
C THR A 565 -53.89 8.39 -72.91
N SER A 566 -54.08 9.34 -73.83
CA SER A 566 -54.53 10.73 -73.64
C SER A 566 -53.94 11.56 -72.46
N LEU A 567 -52.82 12.22 -72.74
CA LEU A 567 -52.56 13.57 -72.21
C LEU A 567 -53.43 14.55 -73.00
N GLU A 568 -54.40 15.24 -72.37
CA GLU A 568 -54.91 16.59 -72.76
C GLU A 568 -56.05 17.17 -71.88
N GLU A 569 -56.28 16.67 -70.66
CA GLU A 569 -56.87 17.49 -69.56
C GLU A 569 -55.79 18.28 -68.78
N MET A 570 -54.62 18.48 -69.42
CA MET A 570 -53.61 19.44 -68.98
C MET A 570 -54.02 20.86 -69.38
N GLU A 571 -54.70 21.58 -68.48
CA GLU A 571 -54.32 22.97 -68.13
C GLU A 571 -55.07 23.50 -66.88
N GLU A 572 -56.38 23.29 -66.76
CA GLU A 572 -57.17 23.96 -65.71
C GLU A 572 -56.95 23.44 -64.27
N ASN A 573 -56.52 22.19 -64.08
CA ASN A 573 -56.30 21.61 -62.75
C ASN A 573 -54.88 21.80 -62.17
N LEU A 574 -53.94 22.38 -62.91
CA LEU A 574 -52.58 22.63 -62.39
C LEU A 574 -52.48 23.93 -61.54
N VAL A 575 -53.53 24.75 -61.50
CA VAL A 575 -53.55 26.05 -60.81
C VAL A 575 -54.27 25.98 -59.46
N LYS A 576 -53.81 25.10 -58.56
CA LYS A 576 -54.04 25.22 -57.10
C LYS A 576 -53.03 24.41 -56.27
N THR A 577 -52.70 24.96 -55.10
CA THR A 577 -52.02 24.27 -53.99
C THR A 577 -50.50 24.07 -54.07
N ILE A 578 -49.75 24.96 -54.76
CA ILE A 578 -48.37 25.27 -54.35
C ILE A 578 -48.43 26.15 -53.08
N THR A 579 -48.87 25.57 -51.96
CA THR A 579 -48.97 26.28 -50.67
C THR A 579 -47.64 26.27 -49.94
N SER A 580 -46.80 27.27 -50.24
CA SER A 580 -46.09 28.20 -49.32
C SER A 580 -45.41 27.70 -48.02
N LYS A 581 -45.40 26.41 -47.71
CA LYS A 581 -44.97 25.86 -46.42
C LYS A 581 -43.54 25.34 -46.45
N LYS A 582 -43.18 24.53 -47.47
CA LYS A 582 -41.80 24.04 -47.68
C LYS A 582 -40.81 25.21 -47.75
N LEU A 583 -41.00 26.14 -48.69
CA LEU A 583 -40.13 27.31 -48.86
C LEU A 583 -40.00 28.17 -47.58
N ALA A 584 -41.07 28.31 -46.79
CA ALA A 584 -41.04 29.05 -45.53
C ALA A 584 -40.29 28.31 -44.42
N ASP A 585 -40.35 26.98 -44.39
CA ASP A 585 -39.61 26.16 -43.42
C ASP A 585 -38.14 25.95 -43.85
N ASP A 586 -37.83 25.98 -45.16
CA ASP A 586 -36.47 26.04 -45.70
C ASP A 586 -35.77 27.38 -45.33
N ILE A 587 -36.46 28.52 -45.49
CA ILE A 587 -35.94 29.83 -45.06
C ILE A 587 -35.78 29.91 -43.52
N LYS A 588 -36.69 29.31 -42.75
CA LYS A 588 -36.55 29.20 -41.28
C LYS A 588 -35.39 28.29 -40.88
N THR A 589 -35.13 27.19 -41.58
CA THR A 589 -34.01 26.31 -41.24
C THR A 589 -32.68 26.97 -41.57
N PHE A 590 -32.56 27.70 -42.69
CA PHE A 590 -31.39 28.51 -43.01
C PHE A 590 -31.10 29.59 -41.95
N THR A 591 -32.09 30.42 -41.60
CA THR A 591 -31.91 31.46 -40.57
C THR A 591 -31.66 30.89 -39.16
N LYS A 592 -32.16 29.69 -38.86
CA LYS A 592 -31.85 28.95 -37.62
C LYS A 592 -30.43 28.37 -37.64
N GLN A 593 -29.91 27.95 -38.80
CA GLN A 593 -28.51 27.54 -38.96
C GLN A 593 -27.55 28.73 -38.86
N GLU A 594 -27.84 29.87 -39.48
CA GLU A 594 -27.05 31.10 -39.31
C GLU A 594 -26.98 31.56 -37.84
N ARG A 595 -28.14 31.60 -37.16
CA ARG A 595 -28.18 31.94 -35.73
C ARG A 595 -27.36 30.95 -34.89
N LYS A 596 -27.43 29.64 -35.18
CA LYS A 596 -26.51 28.65 -34.57
C LYS A 596 -25.05 28.96 -34.88
N LYS A 597 -24.65 29.23 -36.13
CA LYS A 597 -23.27 29.57 -36.49
C LYS A 597 -22.77 30.82 -35.75
N ARG A 598 -23.58 31.88 -35.63
CA ARG A 598 -23.21 33.10 -34.88
C ARG A 598 -23.11 32.87 -33.37
N VAL A 599 -23.98 32.05 -32.78
CA VAL A 599 -23.89 31.66 -31.36
C VAL A 599 -22.66 30.79 -31.11
N ILE A 600 -22.37 29.80 -31.97
CA ILE A 600 -21.18 28.94 -31.88
C ILE A 600 -19.91 29.77 -32.07
N ALA A 601 -19.87 30.72 -33.00
CA ALA A 601 -18.74 31.63 -33.18
C ALA A 601 -18.51 32.53 -31.96
N LYS A 602 -19.59 33.03 -31.33
CA LYS A 602 -19.50 33.80 -30.08
C LYS A 602 -18.98 32.94 -28.92
N ILE A 603 -19.48 31.71 -28.77
CA ILE A 603 -18.98 30.76 -27.76
C ILE A 603 -17.49 30.43 -28.02
N LYS A 604 -17.07 30.21 -29.27
CA LYS A 604 -15.66 29.94 -29.63
C LYS A 604 -14.74 31.16 -29.44
N SER A 605 -15.27 32.39 -29.39
CA SER A 605 -14.48 33.59 -29.07
C SER A 605 -14.43 33.90 -27.57
N GLU A 606 -15.52 33.68 -26.83
CA GLU A 606 -15.55 33.81 -25.37
C GLU A 606 -14.66 32.74 -24.71
N THR A 607 -14.70 31.49 -25.17
CA THR A 607 -13.77 30.44 -24.69
C THR A 607 -12.30 30.72 -25.05
N ARG A 608 -11.98 31.24 -26.26
CA ARG A 608 -10.59 31.66 -26.60
C ARG A 608 -10.08 32.67 -25.56
N ARG A 609 -10.91 33.64 -25.16
CA ARG A 609 -10.55 34.70 -24.20
C ARG A 609 -10.32 34.15 -22.78
N GLU A 610 -11.14 33.21 -22.32
CA GLU A 610 -10.98 32.59 -21.00
C GLU A 610 -9.78 31.63 -20.94
N VAL A 611 -9.50 30.90 -22.03
CA VAL A 611 -8.30 30.05 -22.14
C VAL A 611 -7.02 30.89 -22.11
N VAL A 612 -6.98 32.02 -22.84
CA VAL A 612 -5.85 32.97 -22.78
C VAL A 612 -5.65 33.53 -21.37
N ALA A 613 -6.74 33.87 -20.65
CA ALA A 613 -6.66 34.33 -19.27
C ALA A 613 -6.07 33.26 -18.33
N SER A 614 -6.57 32.02 -18.42
CA SER A 614 -6.09 30.90 -17.59
C SER A 614 -4.63 30.52 -17.89
N ALA A 615 -4.19 30.63 -19.14
CA ALA A 615 -2.79 30.42 -19.51
C ALA A 615 -1.88 31.53 -18.94
N LYS A 616 -2.30 32.80 -19.07
CA LYS A 616 -1.57 33.97 -18.57
C LYS A 616 -1.40 33.95 -17.05
N GLU A 617 -2.38 33.47 -16.30
CA GLU A 617 -2.32 33.30 -14.86
C GLU A 617 -1.32 32.20 -14.45
N LYS A 618 -1.41 31.00 -15.05
CA LYS A 618 -0.51 29.89 -14.70
C LYS A 618 0.93 30.12 -15.12
N LEU A 619 1.17 30.82 -16.24
CA LEU A 619 2.50 31.23 -16.68
C LEU A 619 3.15 32.25 -15.71
N LYS A 620 2.34 33.07 -15.03
CA LYS A 620 2.78 33.97 -13.95
C LYS A 620 3.13 33.19 -12.67
N GLU A 621 2.42 32.11 -12.37
CA GLU A 621 2.73 31.20 -11.26
C GLU A 621 4.06 30.46 -11.48
N ILE A 622 4.28 29.91 -12.70
CA ILE A 622 5.51 29.21 -13.07
C ILE A 622 6.73 30.14 -12.96
N MET A 623 6.63 31.40 -13.41
CA MET A 623 7.71 32.38 -13.23
C MET A 623 8.00 32.69 -11.76
N LYS A 624 6.97 32.78 -10.89
CA LYS A 624 7.20 32.98 -9.45
C LYS A 624 8.02 31.83 -8.85
N ARG A 625 7.76 30.59 -9.26
CA ARG A 625 8.55 29.43 -8.81
C ARG A 625 9.99 29.48 -9.31
N HIS A 626 10.21 29.83 -10.58
CA HIS A 626 11.58 29.97 -11.12
C HIS A 626 12.35 31.12 -10.46
N LYS A 627 11.70 32.23 -10.11
CA LYS A 627 12.35 33.30 -9.33
C LYS A 627 12.70 32.84 -7.91
N HIS A 628 11.79 32.15 -7.23
CA HIS A 628 12.05 31.58 -5.89
C HIS A 628 13.21 30.57 -5.89
N ILE A 629 13.26 29.69 -6.90
CA ILE A 629 14.36 28.72 -7.08
C ILE A 629 15.69 29.43 -7.36
N ALA A 630 15.69 30.53 -8.12
CA ALA A 630 16.89 31.33 -8.35
C ALA A 630 17.35 32.06 -7.08
N GLU A 631 16.42 32.53 -6.25
CA GLU A 631 16.71 33.16 -4.94
C GLU A 631 17.25 32.12 -3.94
N GLU A 632 16.64 30.94 -3.83
CA GLU A 632 17.15 29.81 -3.04
C GLU A 632 18.57 29.38 -3.49
N LEU A 633 18.84 29.34 -4.80
CA LEU A 633 20.17 29.01 -5.32
C LEU A 633 21.23 30.09 -5.01
N SER A 634 20.87 31.37 -4.95
CA SER A 634 21.79 32.43 -4.50
C SER A 634 22.05 32.41 -2.99
N ASP A 635 21.06 32.01 -2.19
CA ASP A 635 21.22 31.88 -0.73
C ASP A 635 22.10 30.68 -0.36
N ILE A 636 21.93 29.52 -1.04
CA ILE A 636 22.77 28.32 -0.84
C ILE A 636 24.26 28.64 -1.10
N VAL A 637 24.56 29.28 -2.24
CA VAL A 637 25.93 29.71 -2.60
C VAL A 637 26.51 30.74 -1.60
N SER A 638 25.65 31.42 -0.81
CA SER A 638 26.07 32.41 0.19
C SER A 638 26.37 31.82 1.58
N ASP A 639 25.97 30.58 1.86
CA ASP A 639 26.22 29.90 3.15
C ASP A 639 27.31 28.82 3.07
N ASP A 640 27.50 28.16 1.91
CA ASP A 640 28.66 27.26 1.71
C ASP A 640 29.99 28.01 1.91
N VAL A 641 30.06 29.30 1.53
CA VAL A 641 31.24 30.17 1.70
C VAL A 641 31.52 30.57 3.16
N LYS A 642 30.61 30.29 4.11
CA LYS A 642 30.77 30.64 5.54
C LYS A 642 31.13 29.46 6.44
N THR A 643 31.15 28.23 5.92
CA THR A 643 31.19 27.02 6.76
C THR A 643 32.60 26.39 6.86
N GLU A 644 33.62 26.97 6.21
CA GLU A 644 35.02 26.50 6.27
C GLU A 644 35.97 27.35 7.16
N VAL A 645 35.47 28.03 8.20
CA VAL A 645 36.34 28.69 9.22
C VAL A 645 35.83 28.50 10.65
N VAL A 646 36.10 27.32 11.23
CA VAL A 646 36.16 27.10 12.69
C VAL A 646 37.32 26.16 12.99
N GLN A 647 38.24 26.57 13.88
CA GLN A 647 39.32 25.72 14.37
C GLN A 647 38.89 25.01 15.67
N GLU A 648 39.35 23.78 15.87
CA GLU A 648 39.25 23.09 17.16
C GLU A 648 40.42 23.50 18.08
N GLU A 649 40.12 23.98 19.29
CA GLU A 649 41.10 24.09 20.39
C GLU A 649 40.80 23.01 21.44
N ASP A 650 41.80 22.21 21.81
CA ASP A 650 41.69 21.17 22.84
C ASP A 650 42.09 21.69 24.23
N GLY A 651 41.34 21.29 25.26
CA GLY A 651 41.27 22.01 26.53
C GLY A 651 42.01 21.37 27.70
N ARG A 652 43.33 21.61 27.84
CA ARG A 652 44.09 21.25 29.06
C ARG A 652 45.45 21.94 29.21
N GLY A 653 45.67 22.67 30.31
CA GLY A 653 47.03 22.98 30.83
C GLY A 653 47.33 24.44 31.16
N ASP A 654 47.37 24.74 32.46
CA ASP A 654 47.60 26.05 33.08
C ASP A 654 48.99 26.72 32.85
N VAL A 655 48.99 27.91 32.21
CA VAL A 655 49.86 29.12 32.43
C VAL A 655 51.42 29.01 32.28
N PRO A 656 52.22 30.12 32.21
CA PRO A 656 52.71 30.63 30.92
C PRO A 656 54.26 30.84 30.85
N ASP A 657 54.69 31.77 29.98
CA ASP A 657 56.04 32.34 29.75
C ASP A 657 57.05 31.47 28.98
N SER A 658 57.90 32.00 28.08
CA SER A 658 57.90 33.27 27.33
C SER A 658 58.96 33.24 26.19
N GLU A 659 59.03 34.31 25.38
CA GLU A 659 60.19 34.77 24.58
C GLU A 659 60.62 34.10 23.24
N LEU A 660 60.98 35.01 22.31
CA LEU A 660 61.94 34.94 21.19
C LEU A 660 61.70 33.96 20.00
N THR A 661 61.10 34.38 18.87
CA THR A 661 61.64 35.06 17.65
C THR A 661 62.69 34.33 16.77
N GLN A 662 62.49 34.50 15.45
CA GLN A 662 63.45 34.48 14.32
C GLN A 662 63.80 33.17 13.57
N ASN A 663 63.26 33.11 12.34
CA ASN A 663 63.97 33.07 11.04
C ASN A 663 64.31 31.74 10.32
N GLU A 664 63.80 31.72 9.07
CA GLU A 664 64.50 31.46 7.79
C GLU A 664 64.89 30.04 7.36
N GLU A 665 64.23 29.63 6.26
CA GLU A 665 64.80 28.89 5.10
C GLU A 665 65.23 27.41 5.30
N THR A 666 65.35 26.58 4.25
CA THR A 666 65.16 26.79 2.80
C THR A 666 64.34 25.65 2.17
N VAL A 667 63.72 25.90 1.02
CA VAL A 667 63.11 24.86 0.16
C VAL A 667 64.18 24.09 -0.62
N THR A 668 63.96 22.80 -0.89
CA THR A 668 64.59 22.15 -2.06
C THR A 668 63.59 21.17 -2.68
N GLU A 669 63.20 21.43 -3.94
CA GLU A 669 62.38 20.54 -4.74
C GLU A 669 63.26 19.49 -5.46
N GLU A 670 62.73 18.30 -5.73
CA GLU A 670 63.04 17.61 -6.98
C GLU A 670 61.74 17.17 -7.67
N VAL A 671 61.59 17.57 -8.93
CA VAL A 671 60.37 17.38 -9.73
C VAL A 671 60.58 16.29 -10.77
N LYS A 672 59.60 15.39 -10.92
CA LYS A 672 59.43 14.60 -12.15
C LYS A 672 57.98 14.65 -12.65
N GLN A 673 57.74 15.61 -13.53
CA GLN A 673 56.55 15.65 -14.38
C GLN A 673 56.66 14.62 -15.50
N THR A 674 55.55 13.98 -15.87
CA THR A 674 55.22 13.71 -17.27
C THR A 674 53.71 13.59 -17.47
N SER A 675 53.25 13.74 -18.72
CA SER A 675 51.88 13.52 -19.21
C SER A 675 50.73 14.31 -18.53
N ILE A 676 50.65 15.61 -18.83
CA ILE A 676 49.36 16.32 -18.94
C ILE A 676 49.17 16.75 -20.41
N THR A 677 48.45 15.94 -21.18
CA THR A 677 47.90 16.29 -22.52
C THR A 677 46.77 15.31 -22.86
N ASN A 678 45.52 15.67 -22.55
CA ASN A 678 44.26 15.22 -23.19
C ASN A 678 43.02 15.70 -22.40
N SER A 679 42.99 16.98 -21.99
CA SER A 679 41.92 17.54 -21.15
C SER A 679 41.66 19.03 -21.39
N ALA A 680 41.96 19.53 -22.60
CA ALA A 680 41.83 20.94 -22.98
C ALA A 680 40.83 21.19 -24.12
N GLU A 681 40.33 20.15 -24.81
CA GLU A 681 39.45 20.28 -25.99
C GLU A 681 37.97 19.97 -25.70
N THR A 682 37.59 19.68 -24.46
CA THR A 682 36.21 19.30 -24.07
C THR A 682 35.45 20.41 -23.32
N ILE A 683 36.04 21.60 -23.17
CA ILE A 683 35.47 22.74 -22.40
C ILE A 683 35.03 23.90 -23.32
N THR A 684 35.35 23.85 -24.62
CA THR A 684 35.14 24.94 -25.58
C THR A 684 34.02 24.74 -26.61
N GLU A 685 33.10 23.78 -26.41
CA GLU A 685 31.90 23.63 -27.27
C GLU A 685 30.56 23.99 -26.60
N LEU A 686 30.52 24.28 -25.30
CA LEU A 686 29.28 24.53 -24.56
C LEU A 686 28.72 25.97 -24.66
N ASN A 687 29.44 26.89 -25.30
CA ASN A 687 29.02 28.29 -25.48
C ASN A 687 28.33 28.54 -26.84
N ASN A 688 27.14 27.94 -27.03
CA ASN A 688 26.25 28.25 -28.16
C ASN A 688 24.79 28.36 -27.67
N PRO A 689 24.23 29.57 -27.45
CA PRO A 689 22.92 29.76 -26.83
C PRO A 689 21.74 29.55 -27.81
N VAL A 690 21.82 28.54 -28.70
CA VAL A 690 20.84 28.32 -29.78
C VAL A 690 20.50 26.82 -29.93
N ASN A 691 19.75 26.26 -28.97
CA ASN A 691 18.89 25.08 -29.24
C ASN A 691 17.78 24.82 -28.20
N ASN A 692 17.98 25.19 -26.92
CA ASN A 692 17.07 24.81 -25.82
C ASN A 692 15.68 25.49 -25.79
N GLN A 693 15.31 26.32 -26.79
CA GLN A 693 13.97 26.92 -26.86
C GLN A 693 12.88 25.98 -27.41
N ASN A 694 13.25 24.89 -28.09
CA ASN A 694 12.29 23.93 -28.64
C ASN A 694 11.75 22.92 -27.60
N ILE A 695 12.08 23.07 -26.32
CA ILE A 695 11.52 22.23 -25.25
C ILE A 695 10.08 22.68 -24.94
N ASN A 696 9.13 21.81 -25.25
CA ASN A 696 7.77 21.73 -24.67
C ASN A 696 6.66 22.70 -25.14
N ILE A 697 6.71 23.29 -26.33
CA ILE A 697 5.49 23.88 -26.94
C ILE A 697 4.38 22.81 -27.09
N ASP A 698 4.72 21.64 -27.67
CA ASP A 698 3.76 20.54 -27.83
C ASP A 698 3.20 20.04 -26.49
N SER A 699 4.02 19.90 -25.44
CA SER A 699 3.52 19.44 -24.14
C SER A 699 2.56 20.45 -23.49
N ILE A 700 2.75 21.75 -23.73
CA ILE A 700 1.83 22.80 -23.28
C ILE A 700 0.51 22.72 -24.05
N VAL A 701 0.56 22.43 -25.35
CA VAL A 701 -0.63 22.15 -26.18
C VAL A 701 -1.37 20.90 -25.67
N GLU A 702 -0.65 19.81 -25.36
CA GLU A 702 -1.21 18.58 -24.79
C GLU A 702 -1.89 18.82 -23.42
N GLU A 703 -1.22 19.51 -22.49
CA GLU A 703 -1.76 19.79 -21.14
C GLU A 703 -2.95 20.77 -21.19
N VAL A 704 -2.99 21.68 -22.19
CA VAL A 704 -4.16 22.53 -22.47
C VAL A 704 -5.32 21.70 -23.05
N ILE A 705 -5.04 20.80 -23.99
CA ILE A 705 -6.03 19.88 -24.58
C ILE A 705 -6.71 19.02 -23.51
N VAL A 706 -5.94 18.38 -22.62
CA VAL A 706 -6.49 17.56 -21.53
C VAL A 706 -7.43 18.38 -20.63
N ARG A 707 -7.10 19.66 -20.35
CA ARG A 707 -7.98 20.54 -19.54
C ARG A 707 -9.21 21.06 -20.27
N LEU A 708 -9.23 21.05 -21.61
CA LEU A 708 -10.43 21.37 -22.38
C LEU A 708 -11.41 20.19 -22.39
N LEU A 709 -10.90 18.95 -22.39
CA LEU A 709 -11.68 17.72 -22.23
C LEU A 709 -12.29 17.63 -20.82
N ASP A 710 -11.50 17.80 -19.76
CA ASP A 710 -11.97 17.81 -18.36
C ASP A 710 -13.11 18.80 -18.07
N ARG A 711 -13.24 19.87 -18.89
CA ARG A 711 -14.27 20.91 -18.76
C ARG A 711 -15.52 20.66 -19.61
N LYS A 712 -15.69 19.47 -20.18
CA LYS A 712 -16.87 19.06 -21.01
C LYS A 712 -17.16 19.98 -22.19
N LEU A 713 -16.12 20.51 -22.84
CA LEU A 713 -16.23 21.26 -24.10
C LEU A 713 -16.29 20.37 -25.35
N TYR A 714 -15.98 19.08 -25.20
CA TYR A 714 -16.21 18.01 -26.16
C TYR A 714 -17.01 16.87 -25.48
N ASP A 715 -17.49 15.90 -26.26
CA ASP A 715 -18.33 14.80 -25.76
C ASP A 715 -17.53 13.84 -24.86
N ASP A 716 -18.19 13.27 -23.84
CA ASP A 716 -17.63 12.54 -22.67
C ASP A 716 -16.90 11.23 -23.01
N LYS A 717 -16.65 10.97 -24.29
CA LYS A 717 -15.98 9.78 -24.84
C LYS A 717 -14.76 10.08 -25.70
N THR A 718 -14.44 11.36 -25.95
CA THR A 718 -13.29 11.74 -26.78
C THR A 718 -11.98 11.62 -26.01
N ILE A 719 -11.02 10.90 -26.59
CA ILE A 719 -9.64 10.75 -26.10
C ILE A 719 -8.82 11.94 -26.65
N PRO A 720 -7.74 12.42 -25.99
CA PRO A 720 -6.89 13.50 -26.53
C PRO A 720 -6.39 13.26 -27.97
N GLU A 721 -6.23 11.99 -28.34
CA GLU A 721 -5.81 11.51 -29.66
C GLU A 721 -6.90 11.67 -30.76
N ASP A 722 -8.18 11.77 -30.38
CA ASP A 722 -9.33 11.90 -31.32
C ASP A 722 -9.58 13.34 -31.79
N ILE A 723 -8.83 14.33 -31.28
CA ILE A 723 -9.08 15.75 -31.58
C ILE A 723 -8.64 16.07 -33.01
N LYS A 724 -9.53 16.74 -33.75
CA LYS A 724 -9.25 17.19 -35.12
C LYS A 724 -7.97 18.00 -35.19
N ILE A 725 -7.11 17.62 -36.14
CA ILE A 725 -5.81 18.26 -36.42
C ILE A 725 -5.97 19.78 -36.63
N GLU A 726 -7.06 20.22 -37.26
CA GLU A 726 -7.46 21.63 -37.42
C GLU A 726 -7.56 22.40 -36.08
N ASP A 727 -8.17 21.80 -35.05
CA ASP A 727 -8.30 22.41 -33.73
C ASP A 727 -6.98 22.31 -32.93
N ARG A 728 -6.20 21.21 -33.06
CA ARG A 728 -4.84 21.10 -32.47
C ARG A 728 -3.91 22.20 -33.01
N LEU A 729 -3.88 22.42 -34.33
CA LEU A 729 -3.13 23.50 -34.98
C LEU A 729 -3.62 24.89 -34.56
N THR A 730 -4.93 25.06 -34.35
CA THR A 730 -5.51 26.31 -33.86
C THR A 730 -5.07 26.61 -32.42
N ILE A 731 -5.02 25.60 -31.55
CA ILE A 731 -4.52 25.73 -30.17
C ILE A 731 -3.01 26.02 -30.16
N GLN A 732 -2.22 25.31 -30.96
CA GLN A 732 -0.78 25.55 -31.10
C GLN A 732 -0.48 27.01 -31.51
N ARG A 733 -1.14 27.50 -32.58
CA ARG A 733 -0.96 28.89 -33.04
C ARG A 733 -1.37 29.92 -31.98
N ILE A 734 -2.31 29.62 -31.08
CA ILE A 734 -2.64 30.48 -29.92
C ILE A 734 -1.50 30.51 -28.90
N VAL A 735 -0.88 29.37 -28.60
CA VAL A 735 0.24 29.29 -27.65
C VAL A 735 1.45 30.06 -28.21
N GLU A 736 1.75 29.92 -29.50
CA GLU A 736 2.81 30.65 -30.20
C GLU A 736 2.54 32.18 -30.24
N GLU A 737 1.30 32.59 -30.51
CA GLU A 737 0.83 34.00 -30.47
C GLU A 737 1.06 34.62 -29.07
N ILE A 738 0.72 33.91 -27.99
CA ILE A 738 0.91 34.39 -26.61
C ILE A 738 2.39 34.41 -26.19
N LEU A 739 3.20 33.43 -26.60
CA LEU A 739 4.62 33.37 -26.27
C LEU A 739 5.40 34.49 -26.98
N SER A 740 5.09 34.76 -28.24
CA SER A 740 5.74 35.81 -29.04
C SER A 740 5.37 37.24 -28.59
N GLU A 741 4.10 37.50 -28.21
CA GLU A 741 3.74 38.75 -27.52
C GLU A 741 4.63 39.02 -26.31
N ARG A 742 4.93 37.98 -25.53
CA ARG A 742 5.65 38.10 -24.27
C ARG A 742 7.15 38.37 -24.43
N MET A 743 7.79 37.80 -25.45
CA MET A 743 9.22 38.08 -25.72
C MET A 743 9.47 39.54 -26.14
N ASN A 744 8.48 40.19 -26.78
CA ASN A 744 8.57 41.61 -27.11
C ASN A 744 8.50 42.51 -25.85
N TYR A 745 7.76 42.09 -24.80
CA TYR A 745 7.78 42.76 -23.50
C TYR A 745 9.12 42.60 -22.78
N THR A 746 9.73 41.41 -22.79
CA THR A 746 11.02 41.20 -22.10
C THR A 746 12.16 42.03 -22.72
N LYS A 747 12.14 42.26 -24.04
CA LYS A 747 13.08 43.19 -24.68
C LYS A 747 12.92 44.63 -24.18
N THR A 748 11.69 45.11 -24.02
CA THR A 748 11.44 46.50 -23.58
C THR A 748 11.69 46.72 -22.08
N GLU A 749 11.55 45.68 -21.24
CA GLU A 749 11.99 45.74 -19.84
C GLU A 749 13.54 45.78 -19.73
N ASN A 750 14.27 44.99 -20.53
CA ASN A 750 15.74 45.04 -20.53
C ASN A 750 16.29 46.38 -21.08
N GLU A 751 15.76 46.88 -22.21
CA GLU A 751 16.16 48.18 -22.79
C GLU A 751 15.87 49.40 -21.88
N THR A 752 15.08 49.21 -20.80
CA THR A 752 14.83 50.23 -19.78
C THR A 752 15.56 50.00 -18.45
N MET A 753 16.28 48.88 -18.29
CA MET A 753 17.27 48.69 -17.22
C MET A 753 18.66 49.18 -17.62
N ASP A 754 19.11 48.97 -18.87
CA ASP A 754 20.40 49.46 -19.39
C ASP A 754 20.51 51.01 -19.53
N LYS A 755 19.57 51.76 -18.95
CA LYS A 755 19.48 53.24 -18.99
C LYS A 755 19.15 53.85 -17.63
N LYS A 756 19.56 53.23 -16.52
CA LYS A 756 19.29 53.69 -15.16
C LYS A 756 20.48 53.57 -14.22
#